data_AF-A0A453S3B9-F1
#
_entry.id   AF-A0A453S3B9-F1
#
_cell.length_a   1.000
_cell.length_b   1.000
_cell.length_c   1.000
_cell.angle_alpha   90.00
_cell.angle_beta   90.00
_cell.angle_gamma   90.00
#
_symmetry.space_group_name_H-M   'P 1'
#
loop_
_entity.id
_entity.type
_entity.pdbx_description
1 polymer ?
#
loop_
_entity_poly.entity_id
_entity_poly.type
_entity_poly.pdbx_seq_one_letter_code
_entity_poly.pdbx_strand_id
1 'polypeptide(L)'
;MDEDSWCQMLRKKSAKAPACIEVLRNSQGNDLAIDGDVPFEKVIAAGYNHPREIIAVIRPQNATTCSTSLLDKRYIVKDDDLEMAMEIYHLPGSKDHPRAKLIYKKLKKPSSCNSINGLYIFQLSEETSMFTKSGVYSFIFSVRCRDSTVIKHESRITVRPNSNTRHWQLSCDADWSADNAVVDIRLGMPVRCLAARSHDLYGNGIPFLDVHKAVITILGGDDILAQVKDIKVDLSTDLLTLYIRDFLFKTNKLDRVRPNYEAMLKISLSDSELSHPCKVKPGLPSTINMDMSLAWEKNLTPGEVIDDALLEVLDHCGNHVEEGMELIVNTVGLSFVDKCGPVRKVNSEGFVDLRGMLKVVSGFGSEACLTIFHHKKKIFNRTFQIAIRNLKAVKVPESCPAGTFLENIIFEVSDCDGVIDESIHGLQHTLSIRSNQLKDVQGAQYAFEHGRCVLPRAQVPNEPGTVSFVAYHTHFSDLETIIQIHVYALDLVRVNSENDFEPICSYPTSSLSSQDLLSPSQLASCQSVRYIEDALRKVSDEIESIDSNIRSEEEMIKFLDSQKKSVENRIASLKDEIGHRVGAKEITRHKIEENVGTAAAVLCNLSNHKAYEPGRSFKDEVVGIVALLGTVANRDLSRMLSVYLGEDNMLAVVCKTQDAANYFEKYDTEGNVDIRFGIHQEAAKLGVPISRRFPIICLDEIRPYNGDVFWNIRQKKLNLPFPHSKTHKGFRGLAVNLINLSAENLEIITSSGHGLRETLFYRLFGELQVYETRNDMRQAMPHLRNGAISLDGGIIKGDGMLLLGYSDPEIIFPVMPDAPDILEDPEDVFTKVKKMNAEKSVLETVENKIRKAEENRQKLVMKRNKKKRKFDEMAEVMSQPSGSQLDQYHPVSQ
;
A
#
# COMPACT_ATOMS: atom_id res chain seq x y z
N MET A 1 64.54 -21.75 -88.24
CA MET A 1 64.15 -21.57 -86.82
C MET A 1 63.62 -22.92 -86.39
N ASP A 2 64.25 -23.57 -85.41
CA ASP A 2 63.95 -24.94 -84.98
C ASP A 2 62.59 -25.00 -84.26
N GLU A 3 61.84 -26.08 -84.43
CA GLU A 3 60.46 -26.26 -83.93
C GLU A 3 60.43 -26.23 -82.38
N ASP A 4 61.49 -26.77 -81.77
CA ASP A 4 61.71 -26.72 -80.32
C ASP A 4 62.01 -25.32 -79.80
N SER A 5 62.75 -24.51 -80.57
CA SER A 5 63.00 -23.10 -80.23
C SER A 5 61.71 -22.27 -80.32
N TRP A 6 60.85 -22.56 -81.31
CA TRP A 6 59.54 -21.93 -81.45
C TRP A 6 58.60 -22.33 -80.30
N CYS A 7 58.56 -23.60 -79.93
CA CYS A 7 57.78 -24.10 -78.80
C CYS A 7 58.25 -23.50 -77.47
N GLN A 8 59.56 -23.33 -77.28
CA GLN A 8 60.11 -22.68 -76.09
C GLN A 8 59.81 -21.18 -76.05
N MET A 9 59.83 -20.48 -77.19
CA MET A 9 59.39 -19.08 -77.30
C MET A 9 57.89 -18.93 -77.01
N LEU A 10 57.06 -19.84 -77.53
CA LEU A 10 55.61 -19.87 -77.26
C LEU A 10 55.33 -20.12 -75.78
N ARG A 11 56.02 -21.06 -75.13
CA ARG A 11 55.91 -21.31 -73.68
C ARG A 11 56.36 -20.12 -72.84
N LYS A 12 57.43 -19.41 -73.24
CA LYS A 12 57.87 -18.17 -72.56
C LYS A 12 56.89 -17.01 -72.76
N LYS A 13 56.21 -16.95 -73.91
CA LYS A 13 55.19 -15.94 -74.21
C LYS A 13 53.87 -16.23 -73.47
N SER A 14 53.44 -17.50 -73.42
CA SER A 14 52.25 -17.93 -72.66
C SER A 14 52.46 -17.76 -71.16
N ALA A 15 53.66 -18.04 -70.64
CA ALA A 15 54.03 -17.81 -69.25
C ALA A 15 53.86 -16.35 -68.80
N LYS A 16 54.00 -15.38 -69.71
CA LYS A 16 53.83 -13.94 -69.46
C LYS A 16 52.43 -13.42 -69.78
N ALA A 17 51.53 -14.27 -70.28
CA ALA A 17 50.17 -13.87 -70.62
C ALA A 17 49.39 -13.52 -69.34
N PRO A 18 48.49 -12.51 -69.40
CA PRO A 18 47.51 -12.23 -68.35
C PRO A 18 46.81 -13.51 -67.89
N ALA A 19 46.77 -13.78 -66.59
CA ALA A 19 46.15 -15.00 -66.05
C ALA A 19 45.12 -14.72 -64.96
N CYS A 20 45.44 -13.85 -63.99
CA CYS A 20 44.51 -13.50 -62.92
C CYS A 20 44.63 -12.03 -62.51
N ILE A 21 43.57 -11.51 -61.90
CA ILE A 21 43.54 -10.17 -61.30
C ILE A 21 43.77 -10.34 -59.81
N GLU A 22 44.71 -9.57 -59.25
CA GLU A 22 44.95 -9.46 -57.82
C GLU A 22 44.58 -8.04 -57.36
N VAL A 23 43.74 -7.94 -56.33
CA VAL A 23 43.46 -6.67 -55.66
C VAL A 23 44.45 -6.51 -54.50
N LEU A 24 45.19 -5.41 -54.50
CA LEU A 24 46.28 -5.19 -53.54
C LEU A 24 45.73 -4.83 -52.16
N ARG A 25 46.28 -5.45 -51.11
CA ARG A 25 45.92 -5.19 -49.70
C ARG A 25 46.94 -4.29 -49.01
N ASN A 26 46.56 -3.67 -47.90
CA ASN A 26 47.40 -2.68 -47.21
C ASN A 26 48.70 -3.26 -46.64
N SER A 27 48.75 -4.56 -46.32
CA SER A 27 50.02 -5.22 -45.93
C SER A 27 51.09 -5.14 -47.02
N GLN A 28 50.70 -5.04 -48.29
CA GLN A 28 51.55 -4.86 -49.48
C GLN A 28 51.63 -3.39 -49.94
N GLY A 29 50.86 -2.48 -49.31
CA GLY A 29 50.59 -1.11 -49.75
C GLY A 29 51.42 -0.01 -49.09
N ASN A 30 52.26 -0.33 -48.08
CA ASN A 30 53.18 0.65 -47.48
C ASN A 30 54.15 1.26 -48.51
N ASP A 31 54.47 0.55 -49.61
CA ASP A 31 55.27 1.05 -50.72
C ASP A 31 54.52 2.05 -51.64
N LEU A 32 53.19 2.09 -51.56
CA LEU A 32 52.29 2.85 -52.44
C LEU A 32 51.53 3.98 -51.72
N ALA A 33 51.75 4.17 -50.40
CA ALA A 33 51.11 5.21 -49.57
C ALA A 33 49.57 5.25 -49.69
N ILE A 34 48.93 4.08 -49.73
CA ILE A 34 47.47 3.96 -49.88
C ILE A 34 46.79 4.25 -48.53
N ASP A 35 45.75 5.09 -48.56
CA ASP A 35 44.95 5.46 -47.38
C ASP A 35 43.92 4.34 -47.06
N GLY A 36 44.36 3.32 -46.31
CA GLY A 36 43.50 2.24 -45.79
C GLY A 36 43.36 1.00 -46.71
N ASP A 37 42.76 -0.07 -46.18
CA ASP A 37 42.44 -1.31 -46.93
C ASP A 37 40.93 -1.46 -47.11
N VAL A 38 40.50 -2.03 -48.24
CA VAL A 38 39.10 -2.46 -48.36
C VAL A 38 38.97 -3.80 -47.64
N PRO A 39 38.02 -3.93 -46.69
CA PRO A 39 37.86 -5.14 -45.89
C PRO A 39 37.11 -6.24 -46.67
N PHE A 40 37.69 -6.71 -47.77
CA PHE A 40 37.17 -7.82 -48.55
C PHE A 40 37.08 -9.10 -47.70
N GLU A 41 36.04 -9.89 -47.96
CA GLU A 41 35.70 -11.11 -47.21
C GLU A 41 35.42 -10.88 -45.72
N LYS A 42 35.22 -9.61 -45.30
CA LYS A 42 34.88 -9.25 -43.92
C LYS A 42 33.47 -8.69 -43.82
N VAL A 43 33.01 -8.64 -42.57
CA VAL A 43 31.76 -7.99 -42.18
C VAL A 43 32.08 -6.62 -41.63
N ILE A 44 31.42 -5.59 -42.15
CA ILE A 44 31.54 -4.19 -41.68
C ILE A 44 30.17 -3.63 -41.26
N ALA A 45 30.19 -2.56 -40.46
CA ALA A 45 28.98 -1.82 -40.09
C ALA A 45 28.62 -0.78 -41.16
N ALA A 46 27.35 -0.43 -41.26
CA ALA A 46 26.87 0.63 -42.15
C ALA A 46 27.52 1.99 -41.82
N GLY A 47 27.91 2.72 -42.86
CA GLY A 47 28.67 3.98 -42.72
C GLY A 47 30.17 3.76 -42.49
N TYR A 48 30.70 2.59 -42.86
CA TYR A 48 32.14 2.33 -42.81
C TYR A 48 32.92 3.28 -43.74
N ASN A 49 33.95 3.91 -43.19
CA ASN A 49 34.87 4.75 -43.95
C ASN A 49 35.75 3.88 -44.84
N HIS A 50 35.41 3.83 -46.12
CA HIS A 50 36.17 3.09 -47.12
C HIS A 50 37.42 3.87 -47.56
N PRO A 51 38.47 3.18 -48.05
CA PRO A 51 39.63 3.86 -48.60
C PRO A 51 39.23 4.69 -49.82
N ARG A 52 40.02 5.74 -50.10
CA ARG A 52 39.78 6.65 -51.22
C ARG A 52 39.96 5.97 -52.58
N GLU A 53 40.81 4.94 -52.63
CA GLU A 53 41.22 4.27 -53.87
C GLU A 53 41.32 2.75 -53.68
N ILE A 54 40.94 2.00 -54.71
CA ILE A 54 41.23 0.56 -54.84
C ILE A 54 42.27 0.38 -55.94
N ILE A 55 43.31 -0.41 -55.65
CA ILE A 55 44.36 -0.73 -56.62
C ILE A 55 44.31 -2.22 -56.95
N ALA A 56 44.27 -2.54 -58.24
CA ALA A 56 44.34 -3.89 -58.76
C ALA A 56 45.48 -4.03 -59.78
N VAL A 57 46.01 -5.25 -59.91
CA VAL A 57 47.06 -5.62 -60.87
C VAL A 57 46.70 -6.90 -61.61
N ILE A 58 47.25 -7.06 -62.80
CA ILE A 58 47.14 -8.30 -63.57
C ILE A 58 48.41 -9.11 -63.34
N ARG A 59 48.26 -10.37 -62.93
CA ARG A 59 49.35 -11.32 -62.74
C ARG A 59 49.48 -12.26 -63.94
N PRO A 60 50.70 -12.53 -64.41
CA PRO A 60 50.96 -13.47 -65.49
C PRO A 60 50.83 -14.93 -65.03
N GLN A 61 50.70 -15.86 -65.99
CA GLN A 61 50.51 -17.29 -65.71
C GLN A 61 51.66 -17.95 -64.90
N ASN A 62 52.87 -17.40 -64.99
CA ASN A 62 54.03 -17.89 -64.25
C ASN A 62 54.22 -17.27 -62.85
N ALA A 63 53.26 -16.47 -62.38
CA ALA A 63 53.31 -15.92 -61.04
C ALA A 63 52.98 -17.02 -60.02
N THR A 64 53.94 -17.36 -59.16
CA THR A 64 53.67 -18.17 -57.97
C THR A 64 53.03 -17.26 -56.93
N THR A 65 51.80 -17.54 -56.50
CA THR A 65 51.12 -16.78 -55.44
C THR A 65 51.89 -16.91 -54.13
N CYS A 66 52.81 -15.98 -53.86
CA CYS A 66 53.61 -15.95 -52.64
C CYS A 66 52.88 -15.14 -51.57
N SER A 67 52.59 -15.77 -50.44
CA SER A 67 51.93 -15.19 -49.27
C SER A 67 52.88 -14.29 -48.44
N THR A 68 53.69 -13.47 -49.10
CA THR A 68 54.60 -12.52 -48.44
C THR A 68 53.99 -11.13 -48.38
N SER A 69 54.25 -10.39 -47.30
CA SER A 69 53.77 -9.02 -47.09
C SER A 69 54.36 -7.97 -48.03
N LEU A 70 55.26 -8.33 -48.95
CA LEU A 70 55.89 -7.39 -49.89
C LEU A 70 55.35 -7.59 -51.32
N LEU A 71 55.07 -6.48 -52.01
CA LEU A 71 54.59 -6.50 -53.40
C LEU A 71 55.68 -6.99 -54.37
N ASP A 72 55.55 -8.18 -54.95
CA ASP A 72 56.49 -8.63 -55.99
C ASP A 72 56.23 -7.90 -57.32
N LYS A 73 57.05 -6.90 -57.60
CA LYS A 73 56.99 -6.04 -58.80
C LYS A 73 57.40 -6.77 -60.10
N ARG A 74 58.00 -7.97 -60.01
CA ARG A 74 58.49 -8.73 -61.18
C ARG A 74 57.37 -9.38 -61.97
N TYR A 75 56.24 -9.65 -61.32
CA TYR A 75 55.09 -10.37 -61.89
C TYR A 75 53.87 -9.45 -62.05
N ILE A 76 54.05 -8.25 -62.60
CA ILE A 76 52.95 -7.34 -62.96
C ILE A 76 52.94 -7.20 -64.47
N VAL A 77 51.80 -7.50 -65.11
CA VAL A 77 51.62 -7.31 -66.56
C VAL A 77 51.51 -5.82 -66.86
N LYS A 78 52.31 -5.37 -67.84
CA LYS A 78 52.37 -3.98 -68.31
C LYS A 78 51.92 -3.97 -69.78
N ASP A 79 50.62 -3.83 -70.01
CA ASP A 79 50.04 -3.75 -71.35
C ASP A 79 49.05 -2.58 -71.39
N ASP A 80 49.47 -1.48 -72.04
CA ASP A 80 48.72 -0.22 -72.09
C ASP A 80 47.44 -0.29 -72.94
N ASP A 81 47.26 -1.39 -73.69
CA ASP A 81 46.05 -1.67 -74.46
C ASP A 81 44.96 -2.38 -73.63
N LEU A 82 45.28 -2.87 -72.42
CA LEU A 82 44.31 -3.54 -71.56
C LEU A 82 43.54 -2.55 -70.69
N GLU A 83 42.21 -2.65 -70.71
CA GLU A 83 41.32 -1.93 -69.81
C GLU A 83 40.72 -2.87 -68.76
N MET A 84 40.71 -2.44 -67.50
CA MET A 84 40.03 -3.12 -66.41
C MET A 84 38.75 -2.39 -66.05
N ALA A 85 37.64 -3.12 -66.02
CA ALA A 85 36.37 -2.65 -65.47
C ALA A 85 36.24 -3.10 -64.01
N MET A 86 35.84 -2.19 -63.13
CA MET A 86 35.37 -2.49 -61.77
C MET A 86 33.87 -2.19 -61.70
N GLU A 87 33.08 -3.21 -61.36
CA GLU A 87 31.64 -3.13 -61.14
C GLU A 87 31.32 -3.49 -59.69
N ILE A 88 30.46 -2.71 -59.03
CA ILE A 88 29.99 -3.00 -57.67
C ILE A 88 28.49 -3.20 -57.71
N TYR A 89 28.05 -4.37 -57.24
CA TYR A 89 26.65 -4.73 -57.12
C TYR A 89 26.25 -4.81 -55.65
N HIS A 90 25.15 -4.15 -55.29
CA HIS A 90 24.52 -4.27 -53.97
C HIS A 90 23.36 -5.26 -54.04
N LEU A 91 23.40 -6.26 -53.16
CA LEU A 91 22.32 -7.20 -52.93
C LEU A 91 21.67 -6.88 -51.57
N PRO A 92 20.48 -6.27 -51.55
CA PRO A 92 19.73 -6.02 -50.32
C PRO A 92 19.37 -7.35 -49.63
N GLY A 93 19.39 -7.36 -48.29
CA GLY A 93 19.13 -8.57 -47.50
C GLY A 93 17.66 -9.01 -47.39
N SER A 94 16.69 -8.38 -48.07
CA SER A 94 15.27 -8.71 -47.95
C SER A 94 14.78 -9.67 -49.05
N LYS A 95 13.78 -10.50 -48.71
CA LYS A 95 13.27 -11.62 -49.51
C LYS A 95 12.47 -11.24 -50.77
N ASP A 96 12.37 -9.94 -51.10
CA ASP A 96 11.63 -9.48 -52.27
C ASP A 96 12.54 -9.48 -53.51
N HIS A 97 12.34 -10.49 -54.35
CA HIS A 97 12.92 -10.71 -55.69
C HIS A 97 14.36 -10.20 -55.95
N PRO A 98 15.35 -11.12 -55.99
CA PRO A 98 16.77 -10.81 -55.98
C PRO A 98 17.22 -10.23 -57.32
N ARG A 99 17.36 -8.90 -57.42
CA ARG A 99 18.19 -8.28 -58.45
C ARG A 99 19.26 -7.46 -57.79
N ALA A 100 20.50 -7.92 -57.94
CA ALA A 100 21.67 -7.16 -57.52
C ALA A 100 21.67 -5.81 -58.27
N LYS A 101 21.62 -4.71 -57.53
CA LYS A 101 21.60 -3.36 -58.09
C LYS A 101 23.03 -2.94 -58.38
N LEU A 102 23.34 -2.60 -59.63
CA LEU A 102 24.62 -1.99 -59.96
C LEU A 102 24.68 -0.59 -59.33
N ILE A 103 25.65 -0.36 -58.46
CA ILE A 103 25.83 0.93 -57.76
C ILE A 103 27.05 1.70 -58.25
N TYR A 104 28.03 1.02 -58.85
CA TYR A 104 29.24 1.66 -59.36
C TYR A 104 29.80 0.87 -60.54
N LYS A 105 30.26 1.59 -61.57
CA LYS A 105 31.00 1.01 -62.70
C LYS A 105 32.00 2.03 -63.25
N LYS A 106 33.28 1.66 -63.30
CA LYS A 106 34.31 2.45 -63.99
C LYS A 106 35.27 1.54 -64.78
N LEU A 107 35.76 2.06 -65.90
CA LEU A 107 36.85 1.48 -66.67
C LEU A 107 38.13 2.28 -66.46
N LYS A 108 39.26 1.59 -66.32
CA LYS A 108 40.57 2.20 -66.14
C LYS A 108 41.64 1.48 -66.96
N LYS A 109 42.57 2.26 -67.50
CA LYS A 109 43.82 1.81 -68.11
C LYS A 109 44.90 1.65 -67.04
N PRO A 110 45.95 0.85 -67.29
CA PRO A 110 47.07 0.75 -66.37
C PRO A 110 47.75 2.11 -66.24
N SER A 111 48.24 2.38 -65.04
CA SER A 111 48.90 3.61 -64.65
C SER A 111 50.14 3.28 -63.82
N SER A 112 50.87 4.33 -63.43
CA SER A 112 52.07 4.21 -62.62
C SER A 112 51.97 5.06 -61.36
N CYS A 113 52.34 4.49 -60.21
CA CYS A 113 52.41 5.18 -58.92
C CYS A 113 53.70 4.76 -58.21
N ASN A 114 54.42 5.71 -57.58
CA ASN A 114 55.69 5.48 -56.85
C ASN A 114 56.67 4.52 -57.56
N SER A 115 56.93 4.74 -58.86
CA SER A 115 57.82 3.92 -59.72
C SER A 115 57.34 2.49 -60.05
N ILE A 116 56.08 2.14 -59.74
CA ILE A 116 55.47 0.85 -60.08
C ILE A 116 54.50 1.05 -61.24
N ASN A 117 54.72 0.34 -62.36
CA ASN A 117 53.90 0.43 -63.58
C ASN A 117 52.96 -0.79 -63.71
N GLY A 118 51.79 -0.59 -64.32
CA GLY A 118 50.80 -1.64 -64.54
C GLY A 118 49.69 -1.68 -63.46
N LEU A 119 49.50 -0.57 -62.74
CA LEU A 119 48.52 -0.45 -61.65
C LEU A 119 47.19 0.08 -62.17
N TYR A 120 46.09 -0.57 -61.82
CA TYR A 120 44.74 -0.09 -62.11
C TYR A 120 44.17 0.57 -60.85
N ILE A 121 44.08 1.90 -60.85
CA ILE A 121 43.66 2.71 -59.69
C ILE A 121 42.22 3.21 -59.90
N PHE A 122 41.32 2.79 -59.01
CA PHE A 122 39.91 3.16 -59.02
C PHE A 122 39.59 4.09 -57.85
N GLN A 123 39.15 5.32 -58.14
CA GLN A 123 38.76 6.31 -57.12
C GLN A 123 37.32 6.08 -56.64
N LEU A 124 37.18 5.88 -55.33
CA LEU A 124 35.91 5.69 -54.61
C LEU A 124 35.46 6.96 -53.88
N SER A 125 36.35 7.94 -53.68
CA SER A 125 36.12 9.17 -52.91
C SER A 125 34.98 10.07 -53.42
N GLU A 126 34.54 9.87 -54.65
CA GLU A 126 33.41 10.58 -55.25
C GLU A 126 32.05 10.08 -54.72
N GLU A 127 31.99 8.92 -54.05
CA GLU A 127 30.77 8.25 -53.59
C GLU A 127 30.71 8.19 -52.06
N THR A 128 30.50 9.34 -51.40
CA THR A 128 30.53 9.48 -49.93
C THR A 128 29.45 8.68 -49.16
N SER A 129 28.53 8.02 -49.87
CA SER A 129 27.42 7.24 -49.28
C SER A 129 27.54 5.73 -49.51
N MET A 130 28.70 5.25 -49.98
CA MET A 130 28.93 3.82 -50.16
C MET A 130 28.91 3.07 -48.81
N PHE A 131 28.33 1.86 -48.79
CA PHE A 131 28.13 1.05 -47.57
C PHE A 131 27.20 1.65 -46.52
N THR A 132 26.30 2.56 -46.88
CA THR A 132 25.25 3.05 -45.98
C THR A 132 24.07 2.09 -45.85
N LYS A 133 23.81 1.26 -46.86
CA LYS A 133 22.73 0.25 -46.82
C LYS A 133 23.26 -1.13 -46.44
N SER A 134 22.55 -1.85 -45.58
CA SER A 134 22.90 -3.24 -45.23
C SER A 134 22.70 -4.18 -46.42
N GLY A 135 23.48 -5.27 -46.45
CA GLY A 135 23.46 -6.25 -47.54
C GLY A 135 24.85 -6.67 -48.00
N VAL A 136 24.89 -7.43 -49.09
CA VAL A 136 26.15 -7.93 -49.67
C VAL A 136 26.55 -7.05 -50.86
N TYR A 137 27.78 -6.57 -50.84
CA TYR A 137 28.37 -5.79 -51.92
C TYR A 137 29.39 -6.66 -52.65
N SER A 138 29.14 -6.97 -53.91
CA SER A 138 30.02 -7.76 -54.78
C SER A 138 30.83 -6.82 -55.68
N PHE A 139 32.15 -6.89 -55.56
CA PHE A 139 33.12 -6.19 -56.40
C PHE A 139 33.60 -7.16 -57.48
N ILE A 140 33.35 -6.81 -58.74
CA ILE A 140 33.75 -7.60 -59.90
C ILE A 140 34.75 -6.79 -60.71
N PHE A 141 35.98 -7.30 -60.77
CA PHE A 141 37.03 -6.79 -61.64
C PHE A 141 37.08 -7.65 -62.89
N SER A 142 37.10 -7.04 -64.07
CA SER A 142 37.20 -7.79 -65.32
C SER A 142 38.08 -7.10 -66.35
N VAL A 143 38.85 -7.91 -67.09
CA VAL A 143 39.72 -7.46 -68.18
C VAL A 143 39.46 -8.33 -69.39
N ARG A 144 39.29 -7.70 -70.56
CA ARG A 144 39.20 -8.41 -71.83
C ARG A 144 40.57 -8.43 -72.51
N CYS A 145 41.12 -9.61 -72.71
CA CYS A 145 42.40 -9.80 -73.37
C CYS A 145 42.25 -9.83 -74.90
N ARG A 146 43.37 -9.66 -75.61
CA ARG A 146 43.42 -9.59 -77.09
C ARG A 146 42.95 -10.88 -77.78
N ASP A 147 43.07 -12.01 -77.11
CA ASP A 147 42.58 -13.33 -77.54
C ASP A 147 41.08 -13.54 -77.23
N SER A 148 40.36 -12.46 -76.87
CA SER A 148 38.96 -12.46 -76.45
C SER A 148 38.68 -13.19 -75.14
N THR A 149 39.70 -13.66 -74.41
CA THR A 149 39.50 -14.21 -73.07
C THR A 149 39.15 -13.10 -72.09
N VAL A 150 38.31 -13.40 -71.10
CA VAL A 150 37.92 -12.45 -70.05
C VAL A 150 38.40 -12.99 -68.72
N ILE A 151 39.33 -12.26 -68.10
CA ILE A 151 39.80 -12.54 -66.75
C ILE A 151 38.87 -11.83 -65.79
N LYS A 152 38.41 -12.52 -64.74
CA LYS A 152 37.54 -11.96 -63.71
C LYS A 152 38.07 -12.25 -62.32
N HIS A 153 37.85 -11.32 -61.40
CA HIS A 153 38.04 -11.51 -59.97
C HIS A 153 36.84 -10.94 -59.23
N GLU A 154 36.23 -11.73 -58.35
CA GLU A 154 35.12 -11.33 -57.50
C GLU A 154 35.60 -11.26 -56.05
N SER A 155 35.26 -10.19 -55.36
CA SER A 155 35.43 -10.03 -53.92
C SER A 155 34.15 -9.52 -53.29
N ARG A 156 33.84 -9.95 -52.06
CA ARG A 156 32.57 -9.58 -51.40
C ARG A 156 32.80 -8.85 -50.08
N ILE A 157 31.87 -7.96 -49.74
CA ILE A 157 31.82 -7.27 -48.46
C ILE A 157 30.40 -7.40 -47.92
N THR A 158 30.27 -7.81 -46.66
CA THR A 158 28.95 -7.86 -45.99
C THR A 158 28.80 -6.64 -45.09
N VAL A 159 27.82 -5.79 -45.39
CA VAL A 159 27.47 -4.63 -44.57
C VAL A 159 26.31 -5.00 -43.66
N ARG A 160 26.52 -4.91 -42.35
CA ARG A 160 25.48 -5.06 -41.33
C ARG A 160 24.97 -3.68 -40.88
N PRO A 161 23.72 -3.60 -40.39
CA PRO A 161 23.23 -2.40 -39.71
C PRO A 161 24.19 -1.93 -38.62
N ASN A 162 24.32 -0.62 -38.43
CA ASN A 162 25.22 -0.05 -37.43
C ASN A 162 24.53 0.09 -36.07
N SER A 163 24.75 -0.91 -35.19
CA SER A 163 24.20 -0.95 -33.83
C SER A 163 24.59 0.22 -32.94
N ASN A 164 25.70 0.92 -33.21
CA ASN A 164 26.12 2.08 -32.42
C ASN A 164 25.25 3.32 -32.68
N THR A 165 24.49 3.32 -33.78
CA THR A 165 23.60 4.41 -34.19
C THR A 165 22.12 4.02 -34.10
N ARG A 166 21.83 3.02 -33.25
CA ARG A 166 20.50 2.45 -33.05
C ARG A 166 19.54 3.49 -32.50
N HIS A 167 18.44 3.73 -33.20
CA HIS A 167 17.27 4.46 -32.69
C HIS A 167 16.03 3.60 -32.89
N TRP A 168 14.98 3.89 -32.12
CA TRP A 168 13.75 3.12 -32.18
C TRP A 168 12.56 4.00 -32.53
N GLN A 169 11.59 3.39 -33.17
CA GLN A 169 10.29 3.98 -33.46
C GLN A 169 9.21 3.17 -32.75
N LEU A 170 8.26 3.85 -32.11
CA LEU A 170 7.15 3.24 -31.38
C LEU A 170 5.81 3.57 -32.03
N SER A 171 4.87 2.62 -31.99
CA SER A 171 3.49 2.81 -32.44
C SER A 171 2.53 1.92 -31.64
N CYS A 172 1.35 2.44 -31.28
CA CYS A 172 0.30 1.68 -30.58
C CYS A 172 -0.62 0.90 -31.54
N ASP A 173 -0.78 1.36 -32.78
CA ASP A 173 -1.79 0.85 -33.72
C ASP A 173 -1.20 0.19 -34.99
N ALA A 174 0.11 -0.06 -35.00
CA ALA A 174 0.86 -0.57 -36.15
C ALA A 174 0.79 0.30 -37.43
N ASP A 175 0.16 1.48 -37.34
CA ASP A 175 0.29 2.57 -38.29
C ASP A 175 1.60 3.33 -38.01
N TRP A 176 2.51 3.27 -38.98
CA TRP A 176 3.84 3.91 -38.93
C TRP A 176 3.86 5.24 -39.71
N SER A 177 2.68 5.76 -40.07
CA SER A 177 2.52 6.93 -40.94
C SER A 177 2.73 8.27 -40.20
N ALA A 178 2.60 8.27 -38.87
CA ALA A 178 2.84 9.42 -38.02
C ALA A 178 4.19 9.25 -37.30
N ASP A 179 5.25 9.82 -37.87
CA ASP A 179 6.51 9.99 -37.15
C ASP A 179 6.25 10.81 -35.87
N ASN A 180 6.70 10.29 -34.73
CA ASN A 180 6.67 10.97 -33.42
C ASN A 180 5.29 11.21 -32.78
N ALA A 181 4.29 10.36 -33.01
CA ALA A 181 3.06 10.42 -32.21
C ALA A 181 3.37 10.11 -30.73
N VAL A 182 3.02 11.03 -29.82
CA VAL A 182 3.18 10.83 -28.37
C VAL A 182 2.34 9.64 -27.95
N VAL A 183 2.97 8.67 -27.27
CA VAL A 183 2.30 7.47 -26.78
C VAL A 183 1.40 7.85 -25.60
N ASP A 184 0.09 7.76 -25.78
CA ASP A 184 -0.92 7.98 -24.73
C ASP A 184 -1.17 6.68 -23.94
N ILE A 185 -0.91 6.69 -22.64
CA ILE A 185 -1.10 5.54 -21.74
C ILE A 185 -2.09 5.94 -20.64
N ARG A 186 -3.14 5.16 -20.39
CA ARG A 186 -4.05 5.37 -19.26
C ARG A 186 -3.81 4.34 -18.17
N LEU A 187 -3.59 4.78 -16.93
CA LEU A 187 -3.40 3.87 -15.80
C LEU A 187 -4.63 2.99 -15.57
N GLY A 188 -4.42 1.73 -15.18
CA GLY A 188 -5.51 0.77 -14.97
C GLY A 188 -6.12 0.16 -16.23
N MET A 189 -5.82 0.69 -17.41
CA MET A 189 -6.32 0.17 -18.67
C MET A 189 -5.22 -0.66 -19.35
N PRO A 190 -5.54 -1.86 -19.87
CA PRO A 190 -4.55 -2.69 -20.55
C PRO A 190 -4.17 -2.06 -21.89
N VAL A 191 -2.87 -1.86 -22.10
CA VAL A 191 -2.31 -1.55 -23.42
C VAL A 191 -2.25 -2.85 -24.22
N ARG A 192 -3.05 -2.93 -25.28
CA ARG A 192 -3.22 -4.15 -26.08
C ARG A 192 -1.96 -4.52 -26.85
N CYS A 193 -1.36 -3.54 -27.50
CA CYS A 193 -0.17 -3.74 -28.31
C CYS A 193 0.63 -2.44 -28.35
N LEU A 194 1.93 -2.55 -28.13
CA LEU A 194 2.91 -1.52 -28.41
C LEU A 194 3.94 -2.14 -29.34
N ALA A 195 4.06 -1.62 -30.56
CA ALA A 195 5.01 -2.07 -31.55
C ALA A 195 6.25 -1.18 -31.54
N ALA A 196 7.43 -1.81 -31.55
CA ALA A 196 8.72 -1.14 -31.61
C ALA A 196 9.51 -1.63 -32.81
N ARG A 197 10.11 -0.71 -33.57
CA ARG A 197 11.09 -1.02 -34.62
C ARG A 197 12.41 -0.38 -34.29
N SER A 198 13.50 -1.02 -34.71
CA SER A 198 14.85 -0.51 -34.48
C SER A 198 15.58 -0.32 -35.80
N HIS A 199 16.17 0.87 -35.98
CA HIS A 199 16.89 1.26 -37.19
C HIS A 199 18.23 1.91 -36.84
N ASP A 200 19.21 1.80 -37.74
CA ASP A 200 20.42 2.62 -37.68
C ASP A 200 20.19 4.00 -38.33
N LEU A 201 21.16 4.92 -38.23
CA LEU A 201 21.09 6.27 -38.82
C LEU A 201 20.73 6.28 -40.33
N TYR A 202 21.02 5.19 -41.05
CA TYR A 202 20.80 5.06 -42.48
C TYR A 202 19.47 4.36 -42.81
N GLY A 203 18.64 4.07 -41.81
CA GLY A 203 17.34 3.42 -41.92
C GLY A 203 17.40 1.89 -42.06
N ASN A 204 18.57 1.26 -41.84
CA ASN A 204 18.66 -0.19 -41.90
C ASN A 204 18.07 -0.80 -40.63
N GLY A 205 17.16 -1.77 -40.77
CA GLY A 205 16.56 -2.46 -39.64
C GLY A 205 17.59 -3.26 -38.83
N ILE A 206 17.62 -3.05 -37.52
CA ILE A 206 18.47 -3.79 -36.58
C ILE A 206 17.60 -4.85 -35.88
N PRO A 207 17.88 -6.15 -36.05
CA PRO A 207 17.06 -7.19 -35.45
C PRO A 207 17.17 -7.20 -33.92
N PHE A 208 16.08 -7.59 -33.26
CA PHE A 208 16.05 -7.88 -31.83
C PHE A 208 16.51 -9.32 -31.60
N LEU A 209 17.52 -9.53 -30.74
CA LEU A 209 18.16 -10.83 -30.56
C LEU A 209 17.77 -11.50 -29.23
N ASP A 210 17.59 -10.73 -28.16
CA ASP A 210 17.17 -11.25 -26.84
C ASP A 210 16.06 -10.38 -26.24
N VAL A 211 14.86 -10.95 -26.18
CA VAL A 211 13.64 -10.28 -25.70
C VAL A 211 13.06 -10.92 -24.43
N HIS A 212 13.75 -11.91 -23.86
CA HIS A 212 13.21 -12.73 -22.76
C HIS A 212 13.08 -11.99 -21.41
N LYS A 213 13.57 -10.75 -21.32
CA LYS A 213 13.59 -9.93 -20.10
C LYS A 213 13.15 -8.49 -20.34
N ALA A 214 12.16 -8.29 -21.22
CA ALA A 214 11.65 -6.95 -21.47
C ALA A 214 11.02 -6.34 -20.20
N VAL A 215 11.51 -5.16 -19.82
CA VAL A 215 10.98 -4.35 -18.74
C VAL A 215 10.55 -3.02 -19.32
N ILE A 216 9.33 -2.58 -19.01
CA ILE A 216 8.86 -1.25 -19.40
C ILE A 216 8.65 -0.42 -18.15
N THR A 217 9.21 0.78 -18.17
CA THR A 217 9.23 1.71 -17.05
C THR A 217 8.69 3.06 -17.51
N ILE A 218 7.88 3.70 -16.70
CA ILE A 218 7.47 5.09 -16.86
C ILE A 218 8.31 5.93 -15.90
N LEU A 219 8.99 6.94 -16.43
CA LEU A 219 9.82 7.88 -15.69
C LEU A 219 9.18 9.26 -15.69
N GLY A 220 9.21 9.95 -14.55
CA GLY A 220 8.81 11.35 -14.40
C GLY A 220 10.04 12.17 -14.03
N GLY A 221 10.73 12.73 -15.01
CA GLY A 221 12.11 13.19 -14.82
C GLY A 221 13.02 12.00 -14.51
N ASP A 222 13.76 12.07 -13.40
CA ASP A 222 14.66 10.99 -12.95
C ASP A 222 13.95 9.93 -12.08
N ASP A 223 12.71 10.17 -11.66
CA ASP A 223 11.95 9.28 -10.80
C ASP A 223 11.25 8.16 -11.57
N ILE A 224 11.28 6.93 -11.03
CA ILE A 224 10.47 5.82 -11.55
C ILE A 224 9.03 5.94 -11.02
N LEU A 225 8.10 6.28 -11.92
CA LEU A 225 6.67 6.35 -11.60
C LEU A 225 6.01 4.98 -11.59
N ALA A 226 6.28 4.14 -12.59
CA ALA A 226 5.71 2.80 -12.69
C ALA A 226 6.63 1.86 -13.46
N GLN A 227 6.59 0.56 -13.16
CA GLN A 227 7.40 -0.44 -13.86
C GLN A 227 6.63 -1.75 -14.00
N VAL A 228 6.70 -2.35 -15.18
CA VAL A 228 6.15 -3.67 -15.48
C VAL A 228 7.29 -4.57 -15.93
N LYS A 229 7.44 -5.70 -15.24
CA LYS A 229 8.43 -6.74 -15.53
C LYS A 229 7.75 -7.95 -16.14
N ASP A 230 8.54 -8.83 -16.75
CA ASP A 230 8.07 -10.13 -17.27
C ASP A 230 6.96 -9.98 -18.32
N ILE A 231 7.10 -8.98 -19.19
CA ILE A 231 6.08 -8.64 -20.19
C ILE A 231 6.09 -9.67 -21.33
N LYS A 232 4.91 -10.00 -21.83
CA LYS A 232 4.77 -10.82 -23.03
C LYS A 232 5.23 -10.03 -24.25
N VAL A 233 6.27 -10.53 -24.88
CA VAL A 233 6.86 -9.93 -26.07
C VAL A 233 6.93 -10.95 -27.18
N ASP A 234 6.42 -10.57 -28.35
CA ASP A 234 6.51 -11.34 -29.59
C ASP A 234 7.43 -10.60 -30.58
N LEU A 235 8.08 -11.35 -31.47
CA LEU A 235 8.88 -10.80 -32.56
C LEU A 235 8.23 -11.12 -33.90
N SER A 236 8.32 -10.18 -34.84
CA SER A 236 8.00 -10.44 -36.24
C SER A 236 8.91 -11.53 -36.84
N THR A 237 8.47 -12.13 -37.94
CA THR A 237 9.21 -13.20 -38.64
C THR A 237 10.58 -12.76 -39.19
N ASP A 238 10.75 -11.46 -39.43
CA ASP A 238 12.02 -10.84 -39.84
C ASP A 238 12.87 -10.35 -38.66
N LEU A 239 12.39 -10.50 -37.42
CA LEU A 239 13.00 -10.04 -36.17
C LEU A 239 13.18 -8.51 -36.05
N LEU A 240 12.59 -7.72 -36.95
CA LEU A 240 12.76 -6.26 -36.99
C LEU A 240 11.70 -5.48 -36.20
N THR A 241 10.57 -6.12 -35.88
CA THR A 241 9.47 -5.51 -35.12
C THR A 241 9.23 -6.29 -33.83
N LEU A 242 9.29 -5.57 -32.71
CA LEU A 242 8.97 -6.02 -31.38
C LEU A 242 7.50 -5.71 -31.08
N TYR A 243 6.72 -6.71 -30.71
CA TYR A 243 5.34 -6.52 -30.25
C TYR A 243 5.26 -6.79 -28.76
N ILE A 244 4.94 -5.76 -28.00
CA ILE A 244 4.74 -5.84 -26.57
C ILE A 244 3.24 -5.84 -26.32
N ARG A 245 2.72 -6.93 -25.75
CA ARG A 245 1.27 -7.15 -25.65
C ARG A 245 0.78 -7.25 -24.23
N ASP A 246 -0.47 -6.85 -24.04
CA ASP A 246 -1.29 -7.09 -22.86
C ASP A 246 -0.58 -6.75 -21.54
N PHE A 247 -0.11 -5.51 -21.44
CA PHE A 247 0.49 -4.98 -20.21
C PHE A 247 -0.32 -3.80 -19.66
N LEU A 248 -0.11 -3.50 -18.38
CA LEU A 248 -0.91 -2.56 -17.61
C LEU A 248 -0.02 -1.87 -16.58
N PHE A 249 -0.10 -0.55 -16.51
CA PHE A 249 0.53 0.22 -15.45
C PHE A 249 -0.42 0.48 -14.29
N LYS A 250 0.08 0.25 -13.07
CA LYS A 250 -0.54 0.67 -11.81
C LYS A 250 0.50 1.43 -10.99
N THR A 251 0.16 2.62 -10.53
CA THR A 251 1.01 3.44 -9.66
C THR A 251 0.16 4.48 -8.96
N ASN A 252 0.50 4.85 -7.73
CA ASN A 252 -0.07 5.96 -6.95
C ASN A 252 0.85 7.21 -6.98
N LYS A 253 1.88 7.22 -7.83
CA LYS A 253 2.89 8.28 -7.89
C LYS A 253 2.69 9.24 -9.07
N LEU A 254 1.61 9.09 -9.84
CA LEU A 254 1.39 9.90 -11.04
C LEU A 254 1.20 11.39 -10.72
N ASP A 255 0.76 11.71 -9.51
CA ASP A 255 0.57 13.09 -9.08
C ASP A 255 1.85 13.93 -9.11
N ARG A 256 3.03 13.30 -9.12
CA ARG A 256 4.34 13.99 -9.23
C ARG A 256 4.55 14.71 -10.56
N VAL A 257 3.86 14.29 -11.62
CA VAL A 257 3.99 14.87 -12.97
C VAL A 257 2.75 15.69 -13.36
N ARG A 258 1.90 16.03 -12.39
CA ARG A 258 0.77 16.91 -12.61
C ARG A 258 1.20 18.36 -12.89
N PRO A 259 0.39 19.12 -13.63
CA PRO A 259 -0.89 18.75 -14.24
C PRO A 259 -0.76 18.19 -15.68
N ASN A 260 0.42 18.27 -16.29
CA ASN A 260 0.59 17.97 -17.72
C ASN A 260 0.67 16.46 -18.01
N TYR A 261 1.02 15.65 -17.00
CA TYR A 261 1.15 14.20 -17.09
C TYR A 261 2.16 13.73 -18.16
N GLU A 262 3.17 14.56 -18.42
CA GLU A 262 4.27 14.25 -19.32
C GLU A 262 5.28 13.32 -18.61
N ALA A 263 5.70 12.28 -19.32
CA ALA A 263 6.60 11.26 -18.80
C ALA A 263 7.50 10.71 -19.90
N MET A 264 8.46 9.88 -19.51
CA MET A 264 9.33 9.14 -20.42
C MET A 264 9.08 7.64 -20.29
N LEU A 265 8.67 7.01 -21.39
CA LEU A 265 8.54 5.57 -21.49
C LEU A 265 9.92 4.96 -21.80
N LYS A 266 10.43 4.17 -20.87
CA LYS A 266 11.68 3.43 -21.00
C LYS A 266 11.41 1.95 -21.22
N ILE A 267 11.93 1.39 -22.32
CA ILE A 267 11.87 -0.04 -22.65
C ILE A 267 13.27 -0.60 -22.54
N SER A 268 13.49 -1.51 -21.59
CA SER A 268 14.77 -2.18 -21.36
C SER A 268 14.68 -3.63 -21.81
N LEU A 269 15.53 -4.02 -22.76
CA LEU A 269 15.79 -5.40 -23.17
C LEU A 269 17.16 -5.85 -22.64
N SER A 270 17.50 -7.12 -22.79
CA SER A 270 18.80 -7.65 -22.33
C SER A 270 20.00 -7.00 -23.02
N ASP A 271 19.83 -6.56 -24.27
CA ASP A 271 20.89 -6.06 -25.15
C ASP A 271 20.77 -4.57 -25.49
N SER A 272 19.69 -3.91 -25.07
CA SER A 272 19.35 -2.57 -25.55
C SER A 272 18.32 -1.86 -24.66
N GLU A 273 18.35 -0.54 -24.71
CA GLU A 273 17.41 0.31 -23.99
C GLU A 273 16.90 1.42 -24.90
N LEU A 274 15.63 1.76 -24.75
CA LEU A 274 14.97 2.88 -25.40
C LEU A 274 14.34 3.78 -24.35
N SER A 275 14.42 5.10 -24.56
CA SER A 275 13.57 6.08 -23.89
C SER A 275 12.79 6.87 -24.93
N HIS A 276 11.48 7.04 -24.72
CA HIS A 276 10.59 7.76 -25.64
C HIS A 276 9.57 8.61 -24.86
N PRO A 277 9.31 9.87 -25.26
CA PRO A 277 8.30 10.70 -24.60
C PRO A 277 6.90 10.06 -24.67
N CYS A 278 6.16 10.12 -23.56
CA CYS A 278 4.80 9.63 -23.47
C CYS A 278 3.93 10.53 -22.57
N LYS A 279 2.61 10.40 -22.69
CA LYS A 279 1.66 11.06 -21.80
C LYS A 279 0.87 10.02 -21.03
N VAL A 280 0.89 10.11 -19.70
CA VAL A 280 0.34 9.08 -18.82
C VAL A 280 -0.88 9.62 -18.09
N LYS A 281 -2.07 9.33 -18.61
CA LYS A 281 -3.32 9.79 -18.02
C LYS A 281 -3.70 8.98 -16.78
N PRO A 282 -4.24 9.61 -15.74
CA PRO A 282 -4.76 8.90 -14.57
C PRO A 282 -5.89 7.95 -14.97
N GLY A 283 -6.18 7.00 -14.09
CA GLY A 283 -7.29 6.07 -14.26
C GLY A 283 -8.66 6.75 -14.24
N LEU A 284 -9.71 5.94 -14.38
CA LEU A 284 -11.08 6.44 -14.25
C LEU A 284 -11.40 6.72 -12.76
N PRO A 285 -12.27 7.70 -12.46
CA PRO A 285 -12.75 7.95 -11.10
C PRO A 285 -13.22 6.67 -10.42
N SER A 286 -12.70 6.42 -9.22
CA SER A 286 -13.03 5.22 -8.45
C SER A 286 -13.31 5.53 -6.99
N THR A 287 -12.50 6.38 -6.37
CA THR A 287 -12.56 6.67 -4.94
C THR A 287 -12.79 8.16 -4.76
N ILE A 288 -13.65 8.52 -3.80
CA ILE A 288 -13.87 9.90 -3.43
C ILE A 288 -13.64 10.02 -1.93
N ASN A 289 -12.72 10.89 -1.54
CA ASN A 289 -12.56 11.29 -0.15
C ASN A 289 -13.26 12.64 0.03
N MET A 290 -14.07 12.74 1.07
CA MET A 290 -14.77 13.97 1.40
C MET A 290 -14.17 14.51 2.69
N ASP A 291 -13.48 15.64 2.63
CA ASP A 291 -13.06 16.37 3.83
C ASP A 291 -14.24 17.19 4.32
N MET A 292 -14.62 16.95 5.57
CA MET A 292 -15.77 17.57 6.22
C MET A 292 -15.54 17.57 7.75
N SER A 293 -14.33 17.93 8.14
CA SER A 293 -13.80 17.81 9.50
C SER A 293 -14.61 18.57 10.56
N LEU A 294 -15.34 19.64 10.19
CA LEU A 294 -16.19 20.42 11.10
C LEU A 294 -17.64 19.93 11.20
N ALA A 295 -18.19 19.28 10.16
CA ALA A 295 -19.58 18.79 10.17
C ALA A 295 -19.70 17.33 10.64
N TRP A 296 -18.60 16.62 10.89
CA TRP A 296 -18.64 15.27 11.46
C TRP A 296 -19.07 15.25 12.93
N GLU A 297 -18.85 16.35 13.65
CA GLU A 297 -19.15 16.46 15.09
C GLU A 297 -20.53 17.09 15.36
N LYS A 298 -21.15 17.71 14.35
CA LYS A 298 -22.44 18.41 14.49
C LYS A 298 -23.47 17.80 13.54
N ASN A 299 -24.65 17.46 14.08
CA ASN A 299 -25.78 17.08 13.24
C ASN A 299 -26.22 18.27 12.39
N LEU A 300 -26.41 18.05 11.09
CA LEU A 300 -26.87 19.09 10.17
C LEU A 300 -28.27 19.56 10.56
N THR A 301 -28.55 20.85 10.41
CA THR A 301 -29.87 21.42 10.69
C THR A 301 -30.62 21.75 9.39
N PRO A 302 -31.96 21.61 9.35
CA PRO A 302 -32.76 22.01 8.19
C PRO A 302 -32.52 23.49 7.83
N GLY A 303 -32.28 23.74 6.54
CA GLY A 303 -31.99 25.09 6.03
C GLY A 303 -30.51 25.49 6.08
N GLU A 304 -29.65 24.72 6.75
CA GLU A 304 -28.21 24.95 6.82
C GLU A 304 -27.55 24.82 5.45
N VAL A 305 -26.55 25.68 5.19
CA VAL A 305 -25.69 25.60 4.01
C VAL A 305 -24.36 24.99 4.45
N ILE A 306 -23.92 23.97 3.72
CA ILE A 306 -22.71 23.21 4.05
C ILE A 306 -21.49 23.92 3.49
N ASP A 307 -20.71 24.54 4.35
CA ASP A 307 -19.53 25.32 3.96
C ASP A 307 -18.27 24.45 3.72
N ASP A 308 -18.20 23.24 4.27
CA ASP A 308 -17.03 22.36 4.21
C ASP A 308 -17.29 21.09 3.40
N ALA A 309 -17.75 21.23 2.15
CA ALA A 309 -17.97 20.10 1.24
C ALA A 309 -16.96 20.08 0.09
N LEU A 310 -15.74 19.58 0.35
CA LEU A 310 -14.70 19.41 -0.67
C LEU A 310 -14.50 17.91 -0.96
N LEU A 311 -14.58 17.54 -2.25
CA LEU A 311 -14.48 16.16 -2.69
C LEU A 311 -13.16 15.93 -3.43
N GLU A 312 -12.23 15.21 -2.83
CA GLU A 312 -11.03 14.70 -3.48
C GLU A 312 -11.40 13.52 -4.38
N VAL A 313 -11.05 13.58 -5.67
CA VAL A 313 -11.42 12.56 -6.65
C VAL A 313 -10.19 11.79 -7.08
N LEU A 314 -10.16 10.51 -6.71
CA LEU A 314 -9.04 9.62 -6.98
C LEU A 314 -9.44 8.50 -7.95
N ASP A 315 -8.47 8.09 -8.78
CA ASP A 315 -8.58 6.91 -9.62
C ASP A 315 -8.44 5.62 -8.80
N HIS A 316 -8.61 4.46 -9.45
CA HIS A 316 -8.48 3.14 -8.79
C HIS A 316 -7.05 2.81 -8.34
N CYS A 317 -6.06 3.62 -8.72
CA CYS A 317 -4.67 3.50 -8.29
C CYS A 317 -4.30 4.50 -7.18
N GLY A 318 -5.20 5.39 -6.78
CA GLY A 318 -4.96 6.40 -5.75
C GLY A 318 -4.30 7.70 -6.23
N ASN A 319 -4.31 7.99 -7.54
CA ASN A 319 -3.89 9.30 -8.06
C ASN A 319 -5.10 10.21 -8.30
N HIS A 320 -4.86 11.51 -8.33
CA HIS A 320 -5.91 12.47 -8.69
C HIS A 320 -6.31 12.34 -10.16
N VAL A 321 -7.62 12.42 -10.40
CA VAL A 321 -8.19 12.32 -11.74
C VAL A 321 -7.88 13.58 -12.57
N GLU A 322 -7.83 13.39 -13.89
CA GLU A 322 -7.58 14.42 -14.89
C GLU A 322 -8.58 15.60 -14.77
N GLU A 323 -8.06 16.81 -14.93
CA GLU A 323 -8.85 18.04 -14.95
C GLU A 323 -9.96 17.97 -16.01
N GLY A 324 -11.13 18.49 -15.65
CA GLY A 324 -12.29 18.54 -16.53
C GLY A 324 -13.11 17.26 -16.56
N MET A 325 -12.70 16.19 -15.86
CA MET A 325 -13.50 14.98 -15.72
C MET A 325 -14.87 15.29 -15.09
N GLU A 326 -15.93 14.85 -15.74
CA GLU A 326 -17.31 15.10 -15.32
C GLU A 326 -17.84 14.00 -14.39
N LEU A 327 -18.40 14.41 -13.26
CA LEU A 327 -19.08 13.56 -12.27
C LEU A 327 -20.52 14.04 -12.07
N ILE A 328 -21.43 13.10 -11.86
CA ILE A 328 -22.84 13.39 -11.58
C ILE A 328 -23.06 13.30 -10.08
N VAL A 329 -23.40 14.42 -9.46
CA VAL A 329 -23.70 14.52 -8.04
C VAL A 329 -25.21 14.48 -7.86
N ASN A 330 -25.70 13.41 -7.25
CA ASN A 330 -27.10 13.22 -6.91
C ASN A 330 -27.32 13.46 -5.41
N THR A 331 -28.37 14.19 -5.08
CA THR A 331 -28.71 14.56 -3.71
C THR A 331 -30.12 14.11 -3.35
N VAL A 332 -30.29 13.61 -2.13
CA VAL A 332 -31.59 13.35 -1.50
C VAL A 332 -31.59 14.10 -0.17
N GLY A 333 -32.61 14.92 0.08
CA GLY A 333 -32.65 15.76 1.29
C GLY A 333 -31.67 16.95 1.30
N LEU A 334 -30.86 17.12 0.24
CA LEU A 334 -30.04 18.30 -0.04
C LEU A 334 -30.44 18.90 -1.39
N SER A 335 -30.29 20.21 -1.54
CA SER A 335 -30.45 20.92 -2.81
C SER A 335 -29.21 21.76 -3.14
N PHE A 336 -28.99 22.00 -4.43
CA PHE A 336 -27.96 22.93 -4.89
C PHE A 336 -28.47 24.36 -4.78
N VAL A 337 -27.66 25.24 -4.17
CA VAL A 337 -27.92 26.67 -4.10
C VAL A 337 -27.61 27.36 -5.43
N ASP A 338 -26.68 26.80 -6.21
CA ASP A 338 -26.29 27.31 -7.52
C ASP A 338 -27.21 26.86 -8.68
N LYS A 339 -26.92 27.37 -9.88
CA LYS A 339 -27.64 27.02 -11.13
C LYS A 339 -26.84 26.07 -12.03
N CYS A 340 -25.76 25.46 -11.53
CA CYS A 340 -24.82 24.65 -12.31
C CYS A 340 -25.33 23.21 -12.56
N GLY A 341 -26.41 22.81 -11.88
CA GLY A 341 -27.00 21.49 -12.02
C GLY A 341 -26.17 20.39 -11.33
N PRO A 342 -26.48 19.10 -11.60
CA PRO A 342 -25.86 17.98 -10.89
C PRO A 342 -24.48 17.58 -11.44
N VAL A 343 -24.10 18.03 -12.65
CA VAL A 343 -22.81 17.67 -13.27
C VAL A 343 -21.72 18.60 -12.77
N ARG A 344 -20.65 18.03 -12.21
CA ARG A 344 -19.52 18.76 -11.63
C ARG A 344 -18.22 18.30 -12.27
N LYS A 345 -17.29 19.23 -12.47
CA LYS A 345 -15.99 18.96 -13.08
C LYS A 345 -14.90 18.95 -12.03
N VAL A 346 -13.98 18.00 -12.18
CA VAL A 346 -12.75 17.96 -11.39
C VAL A 346 -11.86 19.14 -11.81
N ASN A 347 -11.35 19.89 -10.84
CA ASN A 347 -10.44 21.01 -11.08
C ASN A 347 -8.99 20.51 -11.33
N SER A 348 -8.06 21.43 -11.62
CA SER A 348 -6.64 21.10 -11.83
C SER A 348 -5.97 20.46 -10.61
N GLU A 349 -6.53 20.67 -9.42
CA GLU A 349 -6.08 20.09 -8.14
C GLU A 349 -6.67 18.71 -7.87
N GLY A 350 -7.59 18.21 -8.70
CA GLY A 350 -8.18 16.88 -8.56
C GLY A 350 -9.38 16.83 -7.61
N PHE A 351 -9.98 17.99 -7.33
CA PHE A 351 -11.11 18.14 -6.43
C PHE A 351 -12.37 18.59 -7.17
N VAL A 352 -13.52 18.24 -6.59
CA VAL A 352 -14.81 18.86 -6.88
C VAL A 352 -15.22 19.70 -5.67
N ASP A 353 -15.28 21.01 -5.87
CA ASP A 353 -15.65 21.98 -4.84
C ASP A 353 -17.18 22.13 -4.76
N LEU A 354 -17.76 21.75 -3.62
CA LEU A 354 -19.18 21.92 -3.29
C LEU A 354 -19.39 22.83 -2.06
N ARG A 355 -18.34 23.52 -1.60
CA ARG A 355 -18.40 24.38 -0.42
C ARG A 355 -19.38 25.53 -0.62
N GLY A 356 -20.30 25.70 0.32
CA GLY A 356 -21.37 26.69 0.25
C GLY A 356 -22.45 26.39 -0.80
N MET A 357 -22.37 25.26 -1.50
CA MET A 357 -23.25 24.96 -2.64
C MET A 357 -24.40 24.03 -2.28
N LEU A 358 -24.31 23.30 -1.16
CA LEU A 358 -25.32 22.34 -0.71
C LEU A 358 -26.12 22.92 0.45
N LYS A 359 -27.45 22.93 0.31
CA LYS A 359 -28.39 23.34 1.36
C LYS A 359 -29.23 22.16 1.83
N VAL A 360 -29.39 22.01 3.14
CA VAL A 360 -30.26 21.01 3.74
C VAL A 360 -31.72 21.40 3.53
N VAL A 361 -32.49 20.54 2.87
CA VAL A 361 -33.93 20.75 2.61
C VAL A 361 -34.82 19.74 3.31
N SER A 362 -34.24 18.62 3.73
CA SER A 362 -34.90 17.64 4.57
C SER A 362 -35.11 18.17 5.99
N GLY A 363 -36.18 17.71 6.65
CA GLY A 363 -36.57 18.16 7.99
C GLY A 363 -35.84 17.46 9.14
N PHE A 364 -36.13 17.89 10.37
CA PHE A 364 -35.52 17.32 11.58
C PHE A 364 -35.81 15.81 11.71
N GLY A 365 -34.80 15.05 12.16
CA GLY A 365 -34.89 13.60 12.35
C GLY A 365 -34.93 12.74 11.07
N SER A 366 -34.78 13.36 9.89
CA SER A 366 -34.66 12.64 8.63
C SER A 366 -33.21 12.48 8.17
N GLU A 367 -33.00 11.69 7.12
CA GLU A 367 -31.67 11.47 6.53
C GLU A 367 -31.52 12.26 5.22
N ALA A 368 -30.35 12.85 5.04
CA ALA A 368 -29.90 13.41 3.78
C ALA A 368 -28.83 12.50 3.16
N CYS A 369 -28.70 12.49 1.83
CA CYS A 369 -27.76 11.64 1.12
C CYS A 369 -27.12 12.37 -0.05
N LEU A 370 -25.80 12.22 -0.18
CA LEU A 370 -24.98 12.66 -1.30
C LEU A 370 -24.41 11.42 -2.00
N THR A 371 -24.80 11.19 -3.25
CA THR A 371 -24.31 10.09 -4.07
C THR A 371 -23.59 10.64 -5.29
N ILE A 372 -22.43 10.09 -5.62
CA ILE A 372 -21.66 10.52 -6.80
C ILE A 372 -21.54 9.36 -7.78
N PHE A 373 -21.81 9.66 -9.04
CA PHE A 373 -21.72 8.74 -10.16
C PHE A 373 -20.68 9.22 -11.16
N HIS A 374 -19.93 8.26 -11.69
CA HIS A 374 -19.19 8.44 -12.93
C HIS A 374 -19.91 7.60 -14.00
N HIS A 375 -20.45 8.28 -15.02
CA HIS A 375 -21.40 7.69 -15.97
C HIS A 375 -22.58 7.02 -15.26
N LYS A 376 -22.70 5.68 -15.35
CA LYS A 376 -23.76 4.89 -14.70
C LYS A 376 -23.29 4.22 -13.41
N LYS A 377 -22.00 4.29 -13.08
CA LYS A 377 -21.42 3.61 -11.92
C LYS A 377 -21.45 4.54 -10.72
N LYS A 378 -22.11 4.10 -9.65
CA LYS A 378 -22.04 4.74 -8.32
C LYS A 378 -20.62 4.53 -7.77
N ILE A 379 -19.91 5.62 -7.49
CA ILE A 379 -18.54 5.59 -6.96
C ILE A 379 -18.45 6.09 -5.51
N PHE A 380 -19.45 6.85 -5.04
CA PHE A 380 -19.48 7.33 -3.66
C PHE A 380 -20.92 7.43 -3.14
N ASN A 381 -21.07 7.22 -1.84
CA ASN A 381 -22.34 7.38 -1.14
C ASN A 381 -22.08 7.89 0.28
N ARG A 382 -22.71 8.99 0.65
CA ARG A 382 -22.68 9.47 2.02
C ARG A 382 -24.07 9.84 2.48
N THR A 383 -24.47 9.30 3.62
CA THR A 383 -25.68 9.69 4.34
C THR A 383 -25.30 10.59 5.52
N PHE A 384 -26.15 11.57 5.79
CA PHE A 384 -26.04 12.54 6.86
C PHE A 384 -27.29 12.47 7.70
N GLN A 385 -27.13 12.43 9.03
CA GLN A 385 -28.24 12.56 9.95
C GLN A 385 -28.55 14.03 10.16
N ILE A 386 -29.82 14.38 9.98
CA ILE A 386 -30.29 15.71 10.33
C ILE A 386 -30.63 15.69 11.82
N ALA A 387 -30.33 16.78 12.51
CA ALA A 387 -30.55 16.94 13.93
C ALA A 387 -31.95 16.45 14.32
N ILE A 388 -32.05 15.75 15.44
CA ILE A 388 -33.33 15.37 16.01
C ILE A 388 -33.74 16.50 16.96
N ARG A 389 -34.96 16.99 16.77
CA ARG A 389 -35.60 18.00 17.60
C ARG A 389 -37.02 17.54 17.89
N ASN A 390 -37.47 17.78 19.12
CA ASN A 390 -38.78 17.39 19.59
C ASN A 390 -39.55 18.63 20.03
N LEU A 391 -40.80 18.75 19.57
CA LEU A 391 -41.73 19.74 20.08
C LEU A 391 -42.52 19.13 21.24
N LYS A 392 -42.44 19.74 22.42
CA LYS A 392 -43.13 19.26 23.63
C LYS A 392 -43.97 20.38 24.23
N ALA A 393 -45.19 20.03 24.64
CA ALA A 393 -46.02 20.93 25.43
C ALA A 393 -45.81 20.69 26.93
N VAL A 394 -45.68 21.77 27.67
CA VAL A 394 -45.46 21.83 29.12
C VAL A 394 -46.62 22.61 29.74
N LYS A 395 -47.01 22.22 30.96
CA LYS A 395 -48.18 22.75 31.68
C LYS A 395 -49.53 22.45 31.00
N VAL A 396 -49.63 21.31 30.31
CA VAL A 396 -50.91 20.83 29.79
C VAL A 396 -51.72 20.18 30.93
N PRO A 397 -52.95 20.64 31.21
CA PRO A 397 -53.80 19.99 32.21
C PRO A 397 -54.31 18.63 31.70
N GLU A 398 -54.38 17.64 32.58
CA GLU A 398 -54.91 16.30 32.23
C GLU A 398 -56.41 16.33 31.92
N SER A 399 -57.15 17.21 32.61
CA SER A 399 -58.58 17.43 32.37
C SER A 399 -58.99 18.87 32.68
N CYS A 400 -60.06 19.33 32.02
CA CYS A 400 -60.63 20.67 32.24
C CYS A 400 -62.15 20.67 32.09
N PRO A 401 -62.88 21.58 32.74
CA PRO A 401 -64.33 21.66 32.58
C PRO A 401 -64.75 22.14 31.18
N ALA A 402 -65.91 21.68 30.72
CA ALA A 402 -66.47 22.05 29.43
C ALA A 402 -66.72 23.56 29.32
N GLY A 403 -66.35 24.14 28.17
CA GLY A 403 -66.49 25.57 27.88
C GLY A 403 -65.46 26.50 28.56
N THR A 404 -64.47 25.95 29.26
CA THR A 404 -63.38 26.73 29.87
C THR A 404 -62.26 27.06 28.88
N PHE A 405 -61.20 27.72 29.35
CA PHE A 405 -60.05 28.08 28.55
C PHE A 405 -58.79 27.37 29.06
N LEU A 406 -58.02 26.83 28.14
CA LEU A 406 -56.64 26.44 28.35
C LEU A 406 -55.80 27.71 28.32
N GLU A 407 -55.09 28.00 29.40
CA GLU A 407 -54.30 29.23 29.54
C GLU A 407 -52.82 28.91 29.69
N ASN A 408 -51.98 29.70 29.02
CA ASN A 408 -50.52 29.68 29.15
C ASN A 408 -49.86 28.31 28.93
N ILE A 409 -50.33 27.54 27.93
CA ILE A 409 -49.64 26.30 27.52
C ILE A 409 -48.31 26.70 26.87
N ILE A 410 -47.20 26.13 27.33
CA ILE A 410 -45.87 26.43 26.83
C ILE A 410 -45.43 25.30 25.92
N PHE A 411 -45.04 25.61 24.69
CA PHE A 411 -44.44 24.70 23.76
C PHE A 411 -42.94 24.94 23.72
N GLU A 412 -42.14 23.91 23.95
CA GLU A 412 -40.70 23.95 23.96
C GLU A 412 -40.17 23.06 22.84
N VAL A 413 -39.21 23.56 22.06
CA VAL A 413 -38.43 22.72 21.13
C VAL A 413 -37.13 22.34 21.82
N SER A 414 -36.88 21.06 21.96
CA SER A 414 -35.66 20.53 22.58
C SER A 414 -34.93 19.55 21.68
N ASP A 415 -33.64 19.34 21.94
CA ASP A 415 -32.89 18.23 21.38
C ASP A 415 -33.24 16.89 22.07
N CYS A 416 -32.51 15.84 21.71
CA CYS A 416 -32.69 14.49 22.27
C CYS A 416 -32.28 14.37 23.74
N ASP A 417 -31.42 15.28 24.22
CA ASP A 417 -30.97 15.32 25.63
C ASP A 417 -31.91 16.17 26.50
N GLY A 418 -32.94 16.78 25.88
CA GLY A 418 -33.93 17.62 26.55
C GLY A 418 -33.47 19.06 26.75
N VAL A 419 -32.38 19.48 26.11
CA VAL A 419 -31.91 20.87 26.12
C VAL A 419 -32.73 21.68 25.11
N ILE A 420 -33.21 22.84 25.52
CA ILE A 420 -34.03 23.71 24.68
C ILE A 420 -33.17 24.30 23.56
N ASP A 421 -33.67 24.21 22.33
CA ASP A 421 -32.99 24.79 21.17
C ASP A 421 -33.31 26.29 21.06
N GLU A 422 -32.45 27.11 21.65
CA GLU A 422 -32.59 28.57 21.63
C GLU A 422 -32.42 29.18 20.23
N SER A 423 -31.90 28.42 19.25
CA SER A 423 -31.75 28.91 17.86
C SER A 423 -33.09 29.07 17.13
N ILE A 424 -34.14 28.40 17.59
CA ILE A 424 -35.50 28.55 17.08
C ILE A 424 -36.12 29.80 17.73
N HIS A 425 -35.90 30.93 17.08
CA HIS A 425 -36.28 32.24 17.61
C HIS A 425 -36.68 33.21 16.49
N GLY A 426 -37.71 34.02 16.75
CA GLY A 426 -38.09 35.15 15.92
C GLY A 426 -39.20 34.87 14.91
N LEU A 427 -39.47 35.84 14.05
CA LEU A 427 -40.70 35.93 13.24
C LEU A 427 -40.89 34.81 12.20
N GLN A 428 -39.83 34.11 11.81
CA GLN A 428 -39.91 32.97 10.88
C GLN A 428 -40.30 31.66 11.58
N HIS A 429 -40.20 31.63 12.91
CA HIS A 429 -40.48 30.46 13.73
C HIS A 429 -41.81 30.66 14.46
N THR A 430 -42.90 30.11 13.92
CA THR A 430 -44.22 30.20 14.55
C THR A 430 -44.83 28.82 14.79
N LEU A 431 -45.57 28.69 15.88
CA LEU A 431 -46.42 27.57 16.22
C LEU A 431 -47.82 27.81 15.64
N SER A 432 -48.42 26.79 15.02
CA SER A 432 -49.82 26.81 14.64
C SER A 432 -50.53 25.55 15.13
N ILE A 433 -51.84 25.66 15.32
CA ILE A 433 -52.68 24.59 15.85
C ILE A 433 -53.65 24.12 14.78
N ARG A 434 -53.65 22.81 14.54
CA ARG A 434 -54.63 22.12 13.71
C ARG A 434 -55.61 21.38 14.62
N SER A 435 -56.82 21.91 14.72
CA SER A 435 -57.93 21.28 15.45
C SER A 435 -59.25 21.67 14.81
N ASN A 436 -60.20 20.73 14.76
CA ASN A 436 -61.59 21.02 14.37
C ASN A 436 -62.45 21.39 15.59
N GLN A 437 -61.90 21.26 16.80
CA GLN A 437 -62.60 21.44 18.07
C GLN A 437 -62.19 22.75 18.78
N LEU A 438 -60.98 23.27 18.53
CA LEU A 438 -60.48 24.55 19.04
C LEU A 438 -60.54 25.64 17.93
N LYS A 439 -61.73 26.20 17.67
CA LYS A 439 -61.96 27.11 16.54
C LYS A 439 -61.32 28.48 16.69
N ASP A 440 -61.10 28.92 17.92
CA ASP A 440 -60.56 30.24 18.27
C ASP A 440 -59.06 30.38 18.03
N VAL A 441 -58.33 29.27 18.03
CA VAL A 441 -56.87 29.23 17.78
C VAL A 441 -56.50 28.62 16.43
N GLN A 442 -57.49 28.17 15.65
CA GLN A 442 -57.27 27.58 14.33
C GLN A 442 -56.78 28.62 13.33
N GLY A 443 -55.60 28.38 12.75
CA GLY A 443 -54.97 29.30 11.77
C GLY A 443 -54.22 30.48 12.41
N ALA A 444 -54.27 30.65 13.73
CA ALA A 444 -53.40 31.59 14.44
C ALA A 444 -51.95 31.09 14.40
N GLN A 445 -51.01 32.04 14.47
CA GLN A 445 -49.57 31.80 14.52
C GLN A 445 -48.97 32.48 15.74
N TYR A 446 -48.23 31.73 16.54
CA TYR A 446 -47.60 32.20 17.77
C TYR A 446 -46.09 32.11 17.63
N ALA A 447 -45.35 33.20 17.83
CA ALA A 447 -43.91 33.22 17.61
C ALA A 447 -43.15 32.42 18.70
N PHE A 448 -42.10 31.71 18.27
CA PHE A 448 -41.12 31.13 19.18
C PHE A 448 -40.08 32.18 19.57
N GLU A 449 -39.82 32.27 20.87
CA GLU A 449 -38.81 33.11 21.49
C GLU A 449 -37.84 32.18 22.23
N HIS A 450 -36.63 32.00 21.67
CA HIS A 450 -35.57 31.18 22.27
C HIS A 450 -36.02 29.73 22.55
N GLY A 451 -36.60 29.08 21.53
CA GLY A 451 -37.06 27.70 21.60
C GLY A 451 -38.39 27.50 22.33
N ARG A 452 -39.02 28.57 22.84
CA ARG A 452 -40.29 28.52 23.57
C ARG A 452 -41.38 29.33 22.91
N CYS A 453 -42.60 28.80 22.87
CA CYS A 453 -43.78 29.50 22.39
C CYS A 453 -44.90 29.36 23.43
N VAL A 454 -45.55 30.47 23.78
CA VAL A 454 -46.68 30.47 24.71
C VAL A 454 -47.98 30.57 23.93
N LEU A 455 -48.87 29.59 24.13
CA LEU A 455 -50.26 29.68 23.74
C LEU A 455 -51.02 30.37 24.87
N PRO A 456 -51.45 31.65 24.70
CA PRO A 456 -52.00 32.43 25.80
C PRO A 456 -53.35 31.91 26.25
N ARG A 457 -54.22 31.55 25.30
CA ARG A 457 -55.61 31.15 25.57
C ARG A 457 -56.17 30.31 24.42
N ALA A 458 -56.86 29.21 24.74
CA ALA A 458 -57.64 28.42 23.79
C ALA A 458 -58.93 27.88 24.44
N GLN A 459 -60.08 28.06 23.80
CA GLN A 459 -61.38 27.64 24.33
C GLN A 459 -61.65 26.16 24.05
N VAL A 460 -61.88 25.36 25.09
CA VAL A 460 -62.30 23.97 24.93
C VAL A 460 -63.80 23.86 24.62
N PRO A 461 -64.26 22.81 23.92
CA PRO A 461 -65.66 22.61 23.57
C PRO A 461 -66.59 22.61 24.80
N ASN A 462 -67.84 23.00 24.57
CA ASN A 462 -68.89 22.99 25.59
C ASN A 462 -69.45 21.59 25.86
N GLU A 463 -69.10 20.60 25.04
CA GLU A 463 -69.53 19.21 25.20
C GLU A 463 -68.42 18.39 25.88
N PRO A 464 -68.75 17.57 26.90
CA PRO A 464 -67.80 16.64 27.51
C PRO A 464 -67.24 15.62 26.52
N GLY A 465 -65.96 15.30 26.61
CA GLY A 465 -65.28 14.36 25.73
C GLY A 465 -63.77 14.57 25.67
N THR A 466 -63.07 13.74 24.90
CA THR A 466 -61.63 13.91 24.68
C THR A 466 -61.38 14.90 23.55
N VAL A 467 -60.70 16.00 23.87
CA VAL A 467 -60.24 16.97 22.88
C VAL A 467 -58.83 16.62 22.45
N SER A 468 -58.63 16.46 21.14
CA SER A 468 -57.32 16.28 20.55
C SER A 468 -57.00 17.39 19.55
N PHE A 469 -55.77 17.87 19.59
CA PHE A 469 -55.26 18.84 18.64
C PHE A 469 -53.78 18.62 18.37
N VAL A 470 -53.36 19.00 17.16
CA VAL A 470 -51.96 18.94 16.75
C VAL A 470 -51.39 20.34 16.78
N ALA A 471 -50.33 20.54 17.54
CA ALA A 471 -49.54 21.76 17.49
C ALA A 471 -48.28 21.47 16.67
N TYR A 472 -47.97 22.31 15.71
CA TYR A 472 -46.84 22.10 14.80
C TYR A 472 -46.14 23.42 14.49
N HIS A 473 -44.85 23.33 14.18
CA HIS A 473 -44.07 24.47 13.74
C HIS A 473 -44.34 24.76 12.25
N THR A 474 -44.58 26.02 11.89
CA THR A 474 -44.99 26.42 10.53
C THR A 474 -43.87 26.28 9.48
N HIS A 475 -42.64 26.65 9.85
CA HIS A 475 -41.47 26.49 8.98
C HIS A 475 -40.93 25.05 8.90
N PHE A 476 -40.97 24.31 10.01
CA PHE A 476 -40.50 22.94 10.12
C PHE A 476 -41.67 22.03 10.49
N SER A 477 -42.45 21.61 9.50
CA SER A 477 -43.68 20.84 9.73
C SER A 477 -43.47 19.51 10.43
N ASP A 478 -42.26 18.96 10.38
CA ASP A 478 -41.90 17.70 11.06
C ASP A 478 -41.82 17.86 12.59
N LEU A 479 -41.74 19.10 13.08
CA LEU A 479 -41.89 19.41 14.50
C LEU A 479 -43.37 19.55 14.84
N GLU A 480 -43.99 18.44 15.18
CA GLU A 480 -45.37 18.40 15.65
C GLU A 480 -45.52 17.60 16.95
N THR A 481 -46.56 17.93 17.70
CA THR A 481 -46.94 17.22 18.91
C THR A 481 -48.46 17.13 19.00
N ILE A 482 -48.93 15.98 19.48
CA ILE A 482 -50.36 15.71 19.64
C ILE A 482 -50.69 15.88 21.11
N ILE A 483 -51.65 16.75 21.41
CA ILE A 483 -52.16 16.96 22.76
C ILE A 483 -53.55 16.36 22.86
N GLN A 484 -53.79 15.63 23.95
CA GLN A 484 -55.09 15.08 24.30
C GLN A 484 -55.48 15.53 25.71
N ILE A 485 -56.68 16.09 25.87
CA ILE A 485 -57.19 16.62 27.14
C ILE A 485 -58.61 16.11 27.33
N HIS A 486 -58.93 15.66 28.55
CA HIS A 486 -60.27 15.19 28.87
C HIS A 486 -61.16 16.35 29.36
N VAL A 487 -62.27 16.59 28.68
CA VAL A 487 -63.26 17.62 29.03
C VAL A 487 -64.42 17.00 29.81
N TYR A 488 -64.71 17.50 31.02
CA TYR A 488 -65.80 17.01 31.89
C TYR A 488 -66.88 18.08 32.12
N ALA A 489 -68.10 17.67 32.48
CA ALA A 489 -69.21 18.58 32.73
C ALA A 489 -69.04 19.37 34.04
N LEU A 490 -69.35 20.67 34.03
CA LEU A 490 -69.27 21.54 35.21
C LEU A 490 -70.59 21.51 35.98
N ASP A 491 -70.63 20.85 37.15
CA ASP A 491 -71.80 20.86 38.06
C ASP A 491 -71.80 22.12 38.93
N LEU A 492 -72.62 23.12 38.59
CA LEU A 492 -72.84 24.32 39.38
C LEU A 492 -73.95 24.09 40.43
N VAL A 493 -73.56 23.76 41.68
CA VAL A 493 -74.46 23.86 42.84
C VAL A 493 -74.15 25.12 43.65
N ARG A 494 -75.17 25.98 43.75
CA ARG A 494 -75.23 27.29 44.43
C ARG A 494 -74.94 27.21 45.93
N VAL A 495 -74.18 28.18 46.46
CA VAL A 495 -74.32 28.66 47.85
C VAL A 495 -74.34 30.19 47.83
N ASN A 496 -75.48 30.75 48.22
CA ASN A 496 -75.62 32.16 48.61
C ASN A 496 -75.30 32.30 50.10
N SER A 497 -74.51 33.29 50.48
CA SER A 497 -74.74 34.08 51.70
C SER A 497 -73.94 35.40 51.64
N GLU A 498 -74.65 36.51 51.80
CA GLU A 498 -74.15 37.88 51.85
C GLU A 498 -73.35 38.18 53.14
N ASN A 499 -72.35 39.07 52.99
CA ASN A 499 -71.92 40.21 53.86
C ASN A 499 -71.80 40.01 55.39
N ASP A 500 -70.83 40.56 56.13
CA ASP A 500 -69.63 41.37 55.89
C ASP A 500 -68.89 41.48 57.25
N PHE A 501 -67.56 41.61 57.20
CA PHE A 501 -66.60 42.10 58.23
C PHE A 501 -66.38 41.41 59.61
N GLU A 502 -65.13 40.90 59.73
CA GLU A 502 -64.18 40.88 60.87
C GLU A 502 -64.55 40.31 62.26
N PRO A 503 -63.61 39.56 62.88
CA PRO A 503 -63.47 39.58 64.33
C PRO A 503 -62.11 40.07 64.82
N ILE A 504 -62.22 40.99 65.77
CA ILE A 504 -61.19 41.62 66.59
C ILE A 504 -60.66 40.65 67.66
N CYS A 505 -59.34 40.68 67.81
CA CYS A 505 -58.52 40.70 69.02
C CYS A 505 -59.06 40.26 70.40
N SER A 506 -58.10 39.68 71.14
CA SER A 506 -57.86 39.77 72.60
C SER A 506 -58.59 38.84 73.58
N TYR A 507 -57.75 38.19 74.41
CA TYR A 507 -57.97 37.57 75.73
C TYR A 507 -58.92 38.39 76.65
N PRO A 508 -59.48 37.90 77.80
CA PRO A 508 -58.97 36.79 78.64
C PRO A 508 -60.00 35.94 79.46
N THR A 509 -59.48 34.85 80.06
CA THR A 509 -59.77 34.24 81.39
C THR A 509 -61.17 33.85 81.91
N SER A 510 -61.15 32.61 82.47
CA SER A 510 -61.83 32.09 83.69
C SER A 510 -63.33 31.79 83.55
N SER A 511 -63.91 30.68 84.05
CA SER A 511 -63.68 29.79 85.21
C SER A 511 -64.54 28.51 84.96
N LEU A 512 -64.27 27.28 85.43
CA LEU A 512 -64.21 26.69 86.77
C LEU A 512 -63.73 25.21 86.57
N SER A 513 -62.62 24.77 87.15
CA SER A 513 -62.46 23.94 88.39
C SER A 513 -62.94 22.49 88.26
N SER A 514 -62.27 21.43 88.73
CA SER A 514 -60.99 21.18 89.41
C SER A 514 -60.71 19.66 89.33
N GLN A 515 -59.42 19.32 89.17
CA GLN A 515 -58.67 18.18 89.74
C GLN A 515 -59.26 16.76 89.75
N ASP A 516 -58.51 15.81 89.15
CA ASP A 516 -57.76 14.84 89.94
C ASP A 516 -56.64 14.12 89.14
N LEU A 517 -55.56 13.82 89.87
CA LEU A 517 -54.27 13.26 89.46
C LEU A 517 -54.31 11.75 89.21
N LEU A 518 -53.81 11.25 88.06
CA LEU A 518 -53.30 9.86 87.93
C LEU A 518 -52.16 9.71 86.88
N SER A 519 -50.99 9.31 87.42
CA SER A 519 -50.00 8.28 87.00
C SER A 519 -49.19 8.35 85.67
N PRO A 520 -47.83 8.33 85.75
CA PRO A 520 -46.92 8.21 84.62
C PRO A 520 -46.58 6.74 84.30
N SER A 521 -47.28 6.10 83.36
CA SER A 521 -46.88 4.74 82.92
C SER A 521 -47.26 4.33 81.49
N GLN A 522 -47.59 5.25 80.58
CA GLN A 522 -47.88 4.88 79.17
C GLN A 522 -47.20 5.74 78.10
N LEU A 523 -46.35 6.71 78.46
CA LEU A 523 -45.67 7.57 77.47
C LEU A 523 -44.35 7.00 76.91
N ALA A 524 -43.85 5.87 77.41
CA ALA A 524 -42.53 5.35 77.04
C ALA A 524 -42.52 4.28 75.93
N SER A 525 -43.66 3.80 75.44
CA SER A 525 -43.70 2.73 74.41
C SER A 525 -44.13 3.17 73.00
N CYS A 526 -44.63 4.41 72.81
CA CYS A 526 -45.04 4.91 71.49
C CYS A 526 -44.00 5.81 70.79
N GLN A 527 -42.97 6.28 71.48
CA GLN A 527 -41.86 7.04 70.86
C GLN A 527 -40.74 6.14 70.32
N SER A 528 -40.56 4.93 70.88
CA SER A 528 -39.55 3.97 70.43
C SER A 528 -39.91 3.26 69.13
N VAL A 529 -41.19 2.91 68.91
CA VAL A 529 -41.65 2.20 67.69
C VAL A 529 -41.57 3.10 66.45
N ARG A 530 -42.00 4.37 66.54
CA ARG A 530 -41.90 5.32 65.42
C ARG A 530 -40.46 5.61 64.99
N TYR A 531 -39.53 5.66 65.94
CA TYR A 531 -38.10 5.86 65.66
C TYR A 531 -37.48 4.65 64.93
N ILE A 532 -37.92 3.43 65.28
CA ILE A 532 -37.46 2.19 64.61
C ILE A 532 -38.09 2.06 63.22
N GLU A 533 -39.37 2.42 63.05
CA GLU A 533 -40.03 2.47 61.73
C GLU A 533 -39.37 3.48 60.79
N ASP A 534 -39.03 4.68 61.28
CA ASP A 534 -38.30 5.70 60.50
C ASP A 534 -36.87 5.23 60.14
N ALA A 535 -36.19 4.55 61.06
CA ALA A 535 -34.88 3.97 60.81
C ALA A 535 -34.93 2.83 59.79
N LEU A 536 -35.95 1.96 59.85
CA LEU A 536 -36.19 0.89 58.87
C LEU A 536 -36.48 1.46 57.48
N ARG A 537 -37.33 2.50 57.39
CA ARG A 537 -37.61 3.19 56.12
C ARG A 537 -36.33 3.78 55.52
N LYS A 538 -35.51 4.46 56.33
CA LYS A 538 -34.23 5.02 55.86
C LYS A 538 -33.26 3.95 55.36
N VAL A 539 -33.16 2.80 56.03
CA VAL A 539 -32.32 1.68 55.58
C VAL A 539 -32.89 1.04 54.31
N SER A 540 -34.22 0.98 54.17
CA SER A 540 -34.91 0.54 52.95
C SER A 540 -34.58 1.45 51.76
N ASP A 541 -34.71 2.77 51.92
CA ASP A 541 -34.41 3.76 50.88
C ASP A 541 -32.92 3.69 50.47
N GLU A 542 -32.01 3.47 51.43
CA GLU A 542 -30.59 3.26 51.16
C GLU A 542 -30.32 1.97 50.37
N ILE A 543 -31.04 0.87 50.67
CA ILE A 543 -30.94 -0.38 49.91
C ILE A 543 -31.46 -0.18 48.49
N GLU A 544 -32.59 0.51 48.32
CA GLU A 544 -33.16 0.79 47.00
C GLU A 544 -32.24 1.69 46.15
N SER A 545 -31.59 2.66 46.76
CA SER A 545 -30.53 3.47 46.12
C SER A 545 -29.32 2.62 45.71
N ILE A 546 -28.84 1.72 46.56
CA ILE A 546 -27.75 0.79 46.22
C ILE A 546 -28.16 -0.15 45.08
N ASP A 547 -29.41 -0.62 45.07
CA ASP A 547 -29.95 -1.48 44.03
C ASP A 547 -30.04 -0.76 42.68
N SER A 548 -30.41 0.51 42.69
CA SER A 548 -30.37 1.35 41.49
C SER A 548 -28.94 1.50 40.95
N ASN A 549 -27.95 1.69 41.83
CA ASN A 549 -26.54 1.79 41.43
C ASN A 549 -25.97 0.46 40.93
N ILE A 550 -26.41 -0.68 41.48
CA ILE A 550 -26.04 -2.01 40.96
C ILE A 550 -26.62 -2.20 39.55
N ARG A 551 -27.89 -1.84 39.33
CA ARG A 551 -28.51 -1.90 38.00
C ARG A 551 -27.77 -1.05 36.98
N SER A 552 -27.38 0.18 37.32
CA SER A 552 -26.61 1.04 36.42
C SER A 552 -25.23 0.46 36.08
N GLU A 553 -24.54 -0.15 37.05
CA GLU A 553 -23.26 -0.84 36.80
C GLU A 553 -23.45 -2.08 35.91
N GLU A 554 -24.53 -2.84 36.08
CA GLU A 554 -24.86 -4.00 35.22
C GLU A 554 -25.21 -3.59 33.78
N GLU A 555 -25.92 -2.48 33.60
CA GLU A 555 -26.20 -1.89 32.28
C GLU A 555 -24.90 -1.40 31.62
N MET A 556 -24.01 -0.76 32.38
CA MET A 556 -22.69 -0.34 31.89
C MET A 556 -21.83 -1.53 31.47
N ILE A 557 -21.82 -2.63 32.23
CA ILE A 557 -21.11 -3.86 31.85
C ILE A 557 -21.68 -4.44 30.54
N LYS A 558 -23.00 -4.55 30.40
CA LYS A 558 -23.64 -5.03 29.16
C LYS A 558 -23.30 -4.16 27.94
N PHE A 559 -23.25 -2.84 28.14
CA PHE A 559 -22.83 -1.90 27.11
C PHE A 559 -21.37 -2.08 26.72
N LEU A 560 -20.47 -2.23 27.70
CA LEU A 560 -19.05 -2.48 27.47
C LEU A 560 -18.78 -3.84 26.81
N ASP A 561 -19.53 -4.89 27.17
CA ASP A 561 -19.45 -6.20 26.50
C ASP A 561 -19.89 -6.13 25.04
N SER A 562 -20.91 -5.32 24.75
CA SER A 562 -21.36 -5.05 23.38
C SER A 562 -20.28 -4.32 22.58
N GLN A 563 -19.59 -3.34 23.19
CA GLN A 563 -18.44 -2.68 22.59
C GLN A 563 -17.27 -3.64 22.37
N LYS A 564 -16.95 -4.48 23.37
CA LYS A 564 -15.91 -5.52 23.26
C LYS A 564 -16.15 -6.40 22.04
N LYS A 565 -17.36 -6.93 21.91
CA LYS A 565 -17.76 -7.78 20.77
C LYS A 565 -17.67 -7.04 19.43
N SER A 566 -18.01 -5.74 19.39
CA SER A 566 -17.87 -4.90 18.19
C SER A 566 -16.40 -4.72 17.78
N VAL A 567 -15.51 -4.46 18.73
CA VAL A 567 -14.07 -4.31 18.49
C VAL A 567 -13.45 -5.65 18.07
N GLU A 568 -13.82 -6.75 18.73
CA GLU A 568 -13.39 -8.10 18.33
C GLU A 568 -13.80 -8.43 16.89
N ASN A 569 -15.03 -8.09 16.48
CA ASN A 569 -15.50 -8.28 15.11
C ASN A 569 -14.73 -7.42 14.10
N ARG A 570 -14.39 -6.17 14.44
CA ARG A 570 -13.54 -5.30 13.60
C ARG A 570 -12.13 -5.88 13.44
N ILE A 571 -11.55 -6.41 14.52
CA ILE A 571 -10.25 -7.10 14.48
C ILE A 571 -10.34 -8.36 13.61
N ALA A 572 -11.41 -9.14 13.71
CA ALA A 572 -11.63 -10.32 12.88
C ALA A 572 -11.77 -9.96 11.39
N SER A 573 -12.55 -8.93 11.05
CA SER A 573 -12.67 -8.41 9.68
C SER A 573 -11.34 -7.95 9.12
N LEU A 574 -10.56 -7.18 9.91
CA LEU A 574 -9.22 -6.74 9.51
C LEU A 574 -8.27 -7.93 9.32
N LYS A 575 -8.37 -8.98 10.15
CA LYS A 575 -7.60 -10.22 9.98
C LYS A 575 -7.97 -10.97 8.70
N ASP A 576 -9.25 -11.02 8.35
CA ASP A 576 -9.74 -11.67 7.13
C ASP A 576 -9.34 -10.89 5.87
N GLU A 577 -9.40 -9.55 5.91
CA GLU A 577 -9.01 -8.64 4.82
C GLU A 577 -7.50 -8.63 4.55
N ILE A 578 -6.67 -8.91 5.56
CA ILE A 578 -5.21 -8.95 5.46
C ILE A 578 -4.71 -10.28 4.83
N GLY A 579 -5.54 -11.32 4.81
CA GLY A 579 -5.17 -12.64 4.30
C GLY A 579 -3.98 -13.30 5.01
N HIS A 580 -3.69 -14.55 4.67
CA HIS A 580 -2.66 -15.41 5.31
C HIS A 580 -1.18 -14.93 5.20
N ARG A 581 -0.90 -13.67 4.85
CA ARG A 581 0.45 -13.20 4.47
C ARG A 581 1.11 -12.20 5.42
N VAL A 582 0.42 -11.70 6.45
CA VAL A 582 1.00 -10.71 7.38
C VAL A 582 1.19 -11.24 8.81
N GLY A 583 0.77 -12.47 9.11
CA GLY A 583 0.90 -13.02 10.47
C GLY A 583 2.27 -13.57 10.84
N ALA A 584 3.11 -13.98 9.89
CA ALA A 584 4.26 -14.84 10.25
C ALA A 584 5.37 -14.11 11.04
N LYS A 585 5.72 -12.87 10.64
CA LYS A 585 6.70 -12.05 11.37
C LYS A 585 6.16 -11.58 12.72
N GLU A 586 4.88 -11.23 12.79
CA GLU A 586 4.24 -10.79 14.04
C GLU A 586 4.10 -11.91 15.05
N ILE A 587 3.77 -13.13 14.61
CA ILE A 587 3.71 -14.31 15.48
C ILE A 587 5.09 -14.61 16.07
N THR A 588 6.15 -14.60 15.25
CA THR A 588 7.52 -14.77 15.77
C THR A 588 7.90 -13.63 16.70
N ARG A 589 7.49 -12.38 16.41
CA ARG A 589 7.75 -11.22 17.29
C ARG A 589 7.08 -11.38 18.66
N HIS A 590 5.79 -11.73 18.71
CA HIS A 590 5.10 -11.96 19.97
C HIS A 590 5.77 -13.04 20.82
N LYS A 591 6.25 -14.13 20.19
CA LYS A 591 7.02 -15.16 20.89
C LYS A 591 8.37 -14.67 21.43
N ILE A 592 9.00 -13.70 20.77
CA ILE A 592 10.21 -13.05 21.28
C ILE A 592 9.86 -12.14 22.46
N GLU A 593 8.75 -11.40 22.39
CA GLU A 593 8.26 -10.54 23.48
C GLU A 593 7.89 -11.34 24.74
N GLU A 594 7.28 -12.52 24.57
CA GLU A 594 7.00 -13.47 25.66
C GLU A 594 8.27 -14.01 26.33
N ASN A 595 9.42 -13.92 25.65
CA ASN A 595 10.70 -14.37 26.18
C ASN A 595 11.38 -13.28 27.05
N VAL A 596 10.70 -12.98 28.15
CA VAL A 596 11.05 -11.94 29.15
C VAL A 596 12.47 -12.12 29.68
N GLY A 597 13.19 -11.00 29.83
CA GLY A 597 14.57 -10.99 30.33
C GLY A 597 15.65 -11.15 29.24
N THR A 598 15.27 -11.09 27.96
CA THR A 598 16.19 -11.03 26.82
C THR A 598 16.34 -9.61 26.27
N ALA A 599 17.51 -9.30 25.72
CA ALA A 599 17.70 -8.04 24.99
C ALA A 599 16.78 -7.93 23.75
N ALA A 600 16.50 -9.06 23.09
CA ALA A 600 15.57 -9.13 21.96
C ALA A 600 14.13 -8.74 22.35
N ALA A 601 13.62 -9.26 23.48
CA ALA A 601 12.31 -8.88 24.00
C ALA A 601 12.25 -7.39 24.35
N VAL A 602 13.30 -6.85 24.97
CA VAL A 602 13.40 -5.41 25.29
C VAL A 602 13.34 -4.58 24.01
N LEU A 603 14.08 -4.95 22.97
CA LEU A 603 14.06 -4.25 21.68
C LEU A 603 12.69 -4.31 20.98
N CYS A 604 12.01 -5.46 20.98
CA CYS A 604 10.65 -5.58 20.42
C CYS A 604 9.66 -4.67 21.14
N ASN A 605 9.75 -4.55 22.46
CA ASN A 605 8.91 -3.64 23.25
C ASN A 605 9.26 -2.16 22.99
N LEU A 606 10.54 -1.82 22.80
CA LEU A 606 10.99 -0.45 22.51
C LEU A 606 10.57 0.08 21.13
N SER A 607 10.30 -0.79 20.16
CA SER A 607 9.77 -0.39 18.85
C SER A 607 8.30 0.08 18.88
N ASN A 608 7.56 -0.19 19.96
CA ASN A 608 6.15 0.21 20.10
C ASN A 608 5.96 1.59 20.75
N HIS A 609 6.96 2.12 21.46
CA HIS A 609 6.89 3.43 22.11
C HIS A 609 7.51 4.53 21.23
N LYS A 610 6.65 5.27 20.51
CA LYS A 610 7.02 6.54 19.88
C LYS A 610 7.28 7.60 20.95
N ALA A 611 8.53 7.75 21.37
CA ALA A 611 9.01 8.97 22.02
C ALA A 611 10.17 9.51 21.19
N TYR A 612 9.95 10.67 20.59
CA TYR A 612 10.93 11.41 19.78
C TYR A 612 11.70 12.36 20.69
N GLU A 613 13.03 12.27 20.71
CA GLU A 613 13.94 13.38 21.04
C GLU A 613 15.06 13.44 19.98
N PRO A 614 15.41 14.63 19.47
CA PRO A 614 16.47 14.78 18.48
C PRO A 614 17.85 14.76 19.15
N GLY A 615 18.49 13.59 19.05
CA GLY A 615 19.89 13.29 19.32
C GLY A 615 20.12 11.86 18.84
N ARG A 616 21.23 11.56 18.13
CA ARG A 616 21.47 10.24 17.50
C ARG A 616 21.09 9.11 18.46
N SER A 617 20.00 8.42 18.17
CA SER A 617 19.55 7.30 18.99
C SER A 617 20.28 6.05 18.50
N PHE A 618 20.81 5.22 19.40
CA PHE A 618 21.44 3.95 19.01
C PHE A 618 20.49 3.03 18.22
N LYS A 619 19.18 3.27 18.31
CA LYS A 619 18.13 2.58 17.53
C LYS A 619 18.33 2.72 16.02
N ASP A 620 18.88 3.84 15.55
CA ASP A 620 19.07 4.11 14.12
C ASP A 620 20.17 3.24 13.48
N GLU A 621 21.04 2.62 14.29
CA GLU A 621 22.13 1.74 13.84
C GLU A 621 21.85 0.24 14.11
N VAL A 622 20.72 -0.09 14.75
CA VAL A 622 20.26 -1.47 14.95
C VAL A 622 19.49 -1.93 13.72
N VAL A 623 19.97 -3.00 13.10
CA VAL A 623 19.39 -3.60 11.89
C VAL A 623 18.18 -4.48 12.22
N GLY A 624 18.24 -5.23 13.33
CA GLY A 624 17.11 -6.05 13.79
C GLY A 624 17.55 -7.32 14.51
N ILE A 625 16.59 -8.21 14.80
CA ILE A 625 16.82 -9.51 15.45
C ILE A 625 16.87 -10.60 14.38
N VAL A 626 17.84 -11.51 14.45
CA VAL A 626 18.07 -12.56 13.42
C VAL A 626 16.78 -13.29 13.03
N ALA A 627 15.97 -13.72 14.01
CA ALA A 627 14.69 -14.40 13.78
C ALA A 627 13.68 -13.62 12.92
N LEU A 628 13.79 -12.28 12.84
CA LEU A 628 12.86 -11.40 12.11
C LEU A 628 13.44 -10.89 10.78
N LEU A 629 14.73 -11.09 10.54
CA LEU A 629 15.45 -10.58 9.36
C LEU A 629 15.27 -11.46 8.11
N GLY A 630 14.80 -12.70 8.24
CA GLY A 630 14.55 -13.61 7.14
C GLY A 630 13.22 -14.36 7.27
N THR A 631 12.70 -14.84 6.14
CA THR A 631 11.52 -15.73 6.09
C THR A 631 11.87 -17.00 5.31
N VAL A 632 11.08 -18.06 5.43
CA VAL A 632 11.36 -19.36 4.80
C VAL A 632 10.11 -20.01 4.22
N ALA A 633 10.27 -20.88 3.22
CA ALA A 633 9.16 -21.42 2.44
C ALA A 633 8.17 -22.30 3.23
N ASN A 634 8.64 -23.04 4.24
CA ASN A 634 7.80 -23.98 4.99
C ASN A 634 8.26 -24.13 6.46
N ARG A 635 7.37 -24.71 7.29
CA ARG A 635 7.60 -24.87 8.74
C ARG A 635 8.74 -25.82 9.05
N ASP A 636 8.90 -26.90 8.29
CA ASP A 636 9.96 -27.89 8.55
C ASP A 636 11.36 -27.31 8.35
N LEU A 637 11.55 -26.55 7.26
CA LEU A 637 12.77 -25.81 7.02
C LEU A 637 13.01 -24.77 8.12
N SER A 638 11.97 -24.02 8.50
CA SER A 638 12.06 -23.03 9.59
C SER A 638 12.53 -23.66 10.89
N ARG A 639 11.88 -24.75 11.28
CA ARG A 639 12.19 -25.53 12.48
C ARG A 639 13.64 -25.98 12.45
N MET A 640 14.07 -26.61 11.37
CA MET A 640 15.41 -27.19 11.27
C MET A 640 16.52 -26.15 11.25
N LEU A 641 16.33 -25.01 10.58
CA LEU A 641 17.29 -23.90 10.62
C LEU A 641 17.38 -23.28 12.03
N SER A 642 16.25 -23.18 12.72
CA SER A 642 16.21 -22.62 14.08
C SER A 642 16.89 -23.55 15.10
N VAL A 643 16.69 -24.87 14.99
CA VAL A 643 17.43 -25.86 15.79
C VAL A 643 18.93 -25.82 15.47
N TYR A 644 19.31 -25.67 14.20
CA TYR A 644 20.71 -25.62 13.80
C TYR A 644 21.44 -24.41 14.40
N LEU A 645 20.82 -23.23 14.36
CA LEU A 645 21.37 -21.99 14.91
C LEU A 645 21.38 -21.97 16.44
N GLY A 646 20.34 -22.51 17.07
CA GLY A 646 20.12 -22.41 18.51
C GLY A 646 19.46 -21.08 18.92
N GLU A 647 18.88 -21.06 20.11
CA GLU A 647 18.07 -19.94 20.63
C GLU A 647 18.88 -18.63 20.70
N ASP A 648 20.11 -18.67 21.22
CA ASP A 648 20.96 -17.48 21.37
C ASP A 648 21.20 -16.78 20.02
N ASN A 649 21.50 -17.53 18.96
CA ASN A 649 21.72 -16.96 17.63
C ASN A 649 20.41 -16.49 16.97
N MET A 650 19.28 -17.15 17.26
CA MET A 650 17.96 -16.70 16.78
C MET A 650 17.56 -15.37 17.42
N LEU A 651 17.93 -15.16 18.69
CA LEU A 651 17.69 -13.94 19.46
C LEU A 651 18.81 -12.89 19.32
N ALA A 652 19.83 -13.15 18.50
CA ALA A 652 20.95 -12.24 18.34
C ALA A 652 20.50 -10.89 17.76
N VAL A 653 21.05 -9.82 18.34
CA VAL A 653 20.81 -8.45 17.89
C VAL A 653 21.84 -8.08 16.83
N VAL A 654 21.39 -7.62 15.68
CA VAL A 654 22.24 -7.25 14.56
C VAL A 654 22.39 -5.74 14.52
N CYS A 655 23.64 -5.26 14.57
CA CYS A 655 24.00 -3.84 14.48
C CYS A 655 24.81 -3.59 13.21
N LYS A 656 24.73 -2.37 12.66
CA LYS A 656 25.51 -2.03 11.47
C LYS A 656 27.00 -1.86 11.78
N THR A 657 27.33 -1.13 12.84
CA THR A 657 28.71 -0.73 13.20
C THR A 657 29.14 -1.31 14.56
N GLN A 658 30.45 -1.35 14.80
CA GLN A 658 31.01 -1.77 16.09
C GLN A 658 30.71 -0.74 17.18
N ASP A 659 30.65 0.54 16.83
CA ASP A 659 30.29 1.62 17.76
C ASP A 659 28.85 1.47 18.28
N ALA A 660 27.91 1.08 17.41
CA ALA A 660 26.55 0.74 17.82
C ALA A 660 26.52 -0.45 18.79
N ALA A 661 27.31 -1.50 18.51
CA ALA A 661 27.40 -2.66 19.40
C ALA A 661 27.96 -2.28 20.79
N ASN A 662 28.97 -1.41 20.83
CA ASN A 662 29.56 -0.91 22.07
C ASN A 662 28.60 -0.04 22.90
N TYR A 663 27.55 0.51 22.28
CA TYR A 663 26.53 1.30 22.99
C TYR A 663 25.54 0.43 23.79
N PHE A 664 25.44 -0.87 23.51
CA PHE A 664 24.52 -1.76 24.24
C PHE A 664 24.96 -2.00 25.68
N GLU A 665 26.26 -2.09 25.93
CA GLU A 665 26.77 -2.45 27.25
C GLU A 665 28.06 -1.70 27.57
N LYS A 666 28.16 -1.22 28.81
CA LYS A 666 29.36 -0.56 29.34
C LYS A 666 29.74 -1.22 30.66
N TYR A 667 31.04 -1.30 30.89
CA TYR A 667 31.59 -1.81 32.13
C TYR A 667 32.09 -0.65 33.01
N ASP A 668 31.89 -0.77 34.31
CA ASP A 668 32.46 0.15 35.29
C ASP A 668 33.97 -0.11 35.51
N THR A 669 34.59 0.69 36.37
CA THR A 669 36.02 0.56 36.68
C THR A 669 36.39 -0.74 37.40
N GLU A 670 35.41 -1.47 37.92
CA GLU A 670 35.58 -2.76 38.60
C GLU A 670 35.31 -3.93 37.64
N GLY A 671 34.89 -3.66 36.40
CA GLY A 671 34.56 -4.67 35.39
C GLY A 671 33.15 -5.24 35.52
N ASN A 672 32.26 -4.61 36.31
CA ASN A 672 30.85 -4.98 36.38
C ASN A 672 30.05 -4.24 35.30
N VAL A 673 28.93 -4.82 34.88
CA VAL A 673 28.04 -4.19 33.89
C VAL A 673 27.32 -3.00 34.51
N ASP A 674 27.41 -1.84 33.86
CA ASP A 674 26.68 -0.63 34.25
C ASP A 674 25.21 -0.74 33.84
N ILE A 675 24.36 -1.12 34.79
CA ILE A 675 22.91 -1.27 34.59
C ILE A 675 22.19 0.04 34.26
N ARG A 676 22.87 1.19 34.37
CA ARG A 676 22.32 2.52 34.05
C ARG A 676 22.65 2.96 32.62
N PHE A 677 23.28 2.11 31.82
CA PHE A 677 23.73 2.42 30.47
C PHE A 677 23.09 1.49 29.41
N GLY A 678 22.97 2.00 28.19
CA GLY A 678 22.63 1.20 27.00
C GLY A 678 21.29 0.48 27.10
N ILE A 679 21.26 -0.80 26.68
CA ILE A 679 20.03 -1.61 26.68
C ILE A 679 19.56 -1.92 28.10
N HIS A 680 20.46 -1.97 29.09
CA HIS A 680 20.11 -2.25 30.48
C HIS A 680 19.30 -1.12 31.10
N GLN A 681 19.60 0.14 30.74
CA GLN A 681 18.80 1.29 31.15
C GLN A 681 17.38 1.21 30.59
N GLU A 682 17.24 0.85 29.31
CA GLU A 682 15.93 0.72 28.66
C GLU A 682 15.13 -0.47 29.21
N ALA A 683 15.81 -1.59 29.49
CA ALA A 683 15.25 -2.75 30.17
C ALA A 683 14.69 -2.38 31.56
N ALA A 684 15.43 -1.55 32.32
CA ALA A 684 14.99 -1.06 33.61
C ALA A 684 13.76 -0.14 33.52
N LYS A 685 13.66 0.72 32.48
CA LYS A 685 12.47 1.55 32.24
C LYS A 685 11.21 0.72 31.97
N LEU A 686 11.35 -0.42 31.29
CA LEU A 686 10.26 -1.36 31.02
C LEU A 686 9.94 -2.28 32.20
N GLY A 687 10.72 -2.23 33.30
CA GLY A 687 10.55 -3.13 34.45
C GLY A 687 10.94 -4.58 34.17
N VAL A 688 11.69 -4.83 33.09
CA VAL A 688 12.10 -6.16 32.62
C VAL A 688 13.63 -6.21 32.57
N PRO A 689 14.34 -6.48 33.69
CA PRO A 689 15.79 -6.55 33.68
C PRO A 689 16.29 -7.71 32.79
N ILE A 690 17.35 -7.47 32.03
CA ILE A 690 17.99 -8.52 31.23
C ILE A 690 18.71 -9.48 32.18
N SER A 691 18.29 -10.74 32.17
CA SER A 691 18.73 -11.75 33.15
C SER A 691 19.77 -12.72 32.59
N ARG A 692 20.05 -12.65 31.29
CA ARG A 692 20.99 -13.54 30.58
C ARG A 692 21.87 -12.80 29.57
N ARG A 693 23.01 -13.40 29.26
CA ARG A 693 23.90 -12.91 28.19
C ARG A 693 23.17 -12.99 26.85
N PHE A 694 23.46 -12.04 25.97
CA PHE A 694 22.86 -11.96 24.64
C PHE A 694 23.93 -11.67 23.60
N PRO A 695 23.89 -12.33 22.42
CA PRO A 695 24.86 -12.07 21.36
C PRO A 695 24.50 -10.83 20.55
N ILE A 696 25.51 -10.02 20.23
CA ILE A 696 25.44 -8.94 19.25
C ILE A 696 26.27 -9.32 18.03
N ILE A 697 25.71 -9.12 16.84
CA ILE A 697 26.39 -9.32 15.57
C ILE A 697 26.56 -7.96 14.90
N CYS A 698 27.80 -7.48 14.81
CA CYS A 698 28.15 -6.28 14.04
C CYS A 698 28.41 -6.67 12.58
N LEU A 699 27.67 -6.08 11.62
CA LEU A 699 27.78 -6.41 10.20
C LEU A 699 29.11 -5.99 9.58
N ASP A 700 29.62 -4.80 9.91
CA ASP A 700 30.85 -4.26 9.32
C ASP A 700 32.11 -5.04 9.74
N GLU A 701 32.06 -5.76 10.87
CA GLU A 701 33.14 -6.64 11.34
C GLU A 701 33.05 -8.07 10.76
N ILE A 702 31.98 -8.40 10.03
CA ILE A 702 31.85 -9.70 9.37
C ILE A 702 32.68 -9.69 8.10
N ARG A 703 33.56 -10.67 7.97
CA ARG A 703 34.19 -10.96 6.68
C ARG A 703 33.12 -11.43 5.68
N PRO A 704 32.82 -10.66 4.61
CA PRO A 704 31.78 -11.01 3.68
C PRO A 704 32.18 -12.21 2.81
N TYR A 705 31.18 -12.82 2.19
CA TYR A 705 31.40 -13.75 1.09
C TYR A 705 32.03 -13.01 -0.10
N ASN A 706 33.22 -13.47 -0.53
CA ASN A 706 34.00 -12.86 -1.61
C ASN A 706 33.78 -13.48 -3.00
N GLY A 707 32.84 -14.41 -3.14
CA GLY A 707 32.51 -14.99 -4.45
C GLY A 707 31.40 -14.22 -5.17
N ASP A 708 31.15 -14.58 -6.42
CA ASP A 708 30.12 -13.92 -7.21
C ASP A 708 28.72 -14.09 -6.60
N VAL A 709 27.89 -13.07 -6.77
CA VAL A 709 26.46 -13.13 -6.48
C VAL A 709 25.73 -13.31 -7.80
N PHE A 710 24.63 -14.07 -7.85
CA PHE A 710 23.79 -14.08 -9.05
C PHE A 710 23.17 -12.70 -9.23
N TRP A 711 23.75 -11.86 -10.10
CA TRP A 711 23.35 -10.47 -10.37
C TRP A 711 21.95 -10.30 -11.01
N ASN A 712 21.11 -11.34 -11.05
CA ASN A 712 19.82 -11.29 -11.73
C ASN A 712 18.70 -12.14 -11.09
N ILE A 713 18.72 -12.31 -9.76
CA ILE A 713 17.66 -12.97 -8.99
C ILE A 713 17.16 -12.00 -7.93
N ARG A 714 15.84 -11.75 -7.85
CA ARG A 714 15.18 -10.81 -6.90
C ARG A 714 15.63 -10.94 -5.43
N GLN A 715 16.22 -12.07 -5.06
CA GLN A 715 16.67 -12.42 -3.71
C GLN A 715 18.20 -12.32 -3.48
N LYS A 716 18.98 -11.80 -4.47
CA LYS A 716 20.46 -11.68 -4.43
C LYS A 716 21.15 -12.95 -3.92
N LYS A 717 20.81 -14.11 -4.49
CA LYS A 717 21.33 -15.42 -4.03
C LYS A 717 22.82 -15.57 -4.34
N LEU A 718 23.57 -16.21 -3.44
CA LEU A 718 25.01 -16.40 -3.56
C LEU A 718 25.33 -17.47 -4.63
N ASN A 719 26.32 -17.21 -5.48
CA ASN A 719 26.82 -18.18 -6.45
C ASN A 719 27.82 -19.15 -5.79
N LEU A 720 27.31 -20.01 -4.93
CA LEU A 720 28.12 -20.98 -4.22
C LEU A 720 28.39 -22.19 -5.15
N PRO A 721 29.66 -22.60 -5.31
CA PRO A 721 30.01 -23.70 -6.19
C PRO A 721 29.28 -24.96 -5.77
N PHE A 722 28.58 -25.57 -6.73
CA PHE A 722 27.86 -26.81 -6.47
C PHE A 722 28.90 -27.89 -6.10
N PRO A 723 28.75 -28.58 -4.95
CA PRO A 723 29.84 -29.40 -4.43
C PRO A 723 30.14 -30.65 -5.29
N HIS A 724 29.23 -31.10 -6.19
CA HIS A 724 29.37 -32.34 -6.98
C HIS A 724 28.78 -32.28 -8.40
N SER A 725 29.39 -32.96 -9.38
CA SER A 725 28.85 -33.07 -10.75
C SER A 725 27.53 -33.86 -10.87
N LYS A 726 27.07 -34.51 -9.79
CA LYS A 726 25.75 -35.17 -9.65
C LYS A 726 25.04 -34.66 -8.40
N THR A 727 23.79 -34.20 -8.56
CA THR A 727 22.87 -33.93 -7.45
C THR A 727 22.59 -35.21 -6.68
N HIS A 728 23.02 -35.29 -5.42
CA HIS A 728 22.62 -36.38 -4.51
C HIS A 728 21.10 -36.38 -4.34
N LYS A 729 20.49 -37.57 -4.24
CA LYS A 729 19.05 -37.72 -4.03
C LYS A 729 18.64 -36.93 -2.79
N GLY A 730 17.53 -36.20 -2.88
CA GLY A 730 16.99 -35.44 -1.75
C GLY A 730 17.65 -34.09 -1.46
N PHE A 731 18.67 -33.64 -2.20
CA PHE A 731 19.25 -32.30 -2.02
C PHE A 731 18.23 -31.19 -2.38
N ARG A 732 18.02 -30.25 -1.47
CA ARG A 732 17.05 -29.13 -1.62
C ARG A 732 17.70 -27.78 -1.88
N GLY A 733 18.98 -27.60 -1.52
CA GLY A 733 19.71 -26.37 -1.71
C GLY A 733 20.61 -26.03 -0.53
N LEU A 734 21.27 -24.87 -0.62
CA LEU A 734 22.07 -24.32 0.47
C LEU A 734 21.20 -23.44 1.35
N ALA A 735 21.28 -23.63 2.66
CA ALA A 735 20.43 -22.96 3.66
C ALA A 735 20.46 -21.42 3.50
N VAL A 736 21.65 -20.85 3.26
CA VAL A 736 21.81 -19.41 3.03
C VAL A 736 21.01 -18.89 1.84
N ASN A 737 20.71 -19.72 0.83
CA ASN A 737 19.94 -19.36 -0.38
C ASN A 737 18.46 -19.76 -0.30
N LEU A 738 18.05 -20.43 0.78
CA LEU A 738 16.67 -20.81 1.07
C LEU A 738 15.96 -19.84 2.03
N ILE A 739 16.70 -18.88 2.60
CA ILE A 739 16.14 -17.76 3.36
C ILE A 739 15.70 -16.67 2.39
N ASN A 740 14.48 -16.20 2.54
CA ASN A 740 13.91 -15.09 1.79
C ASN A 740 14.06 -13.79 2.59
N LEU A 741 14.49 -12.72 1.93
CA LEU A 741 14.65 -11.38 2.50
C LEU A 741 13.55 -10.46 1.96
N SER A 742 13.04 -9.57 2.81
CA SER A 742 12.14 -8.50 2.38
C SER A 742 12.89 -7.46 1.52
N ALA A 743 12.15 -6.62 0.79
CA ALA A 743 12.73 -5.53 0.01
C ALA A 743 13.61 -4.62 0.89
N GLU A 744 13.10 -4.21 2.06
CA GLU A 744 13.85 -3.43 3.06
C GLU A 744 15.18 -4.10 3.44
N ASN A 745 15.15 -5.40 3.77
CA ASN A 745 16.35 -6.14 4.18
C ASN A 745 17.35 -6.37 3.03
N LEU A 746 16.90 -6.31 1.78
CA LEU A 746 17.77 -6.39 0.59
C LEU A 746 18.48 -5.07 0.28
N GLU A 747 17.95 -3.95 0.77
CA GLU A 747 18.54 -2.61 0.66
C GLU A 747 19.58 -2.32 1.75
N ILE A 748 19.60 -3.14 2.82
CA ILE A 748 20.61 -3.02 3.88
C ILE A 748 21.97 -3.43 3.34
N ILE A 749 22.86 -2.45 3.24
CA ILE A 749 24.23 -2.58 2.73
C ILE A 749 25.20 -2.09 3.82
N THR A 750 26.26 -2.88 4.05
CA THR A 750 27.37 -2.55 4.96
C THR A 750 28.21 -1.39 4.43
N SER A 751 29.07 -0.80 5.26
CA SER A 751 29.99 0.27 4.80
C SER A 751 30.92 -0.19 3.66
N SER A 752 31.23 -1.49 3.63
CA SER A 752 32.01 -2.17 2.59
C SER A 752 31.23 -2.54 1.32
N GLY A 753 29.93 -2.24 1.23
CA GLY A 753 29.13 -2.45 0.02
C GLY A 753 28.48 -3.83 -0.10
N HIS A 754 28.44 -4.64 0.97
CA HIS A 754 27.87 -5.99 0.96
C HIS A 754 26.49 -6.06 1.60
N GLY A 755 25.61 -6.92 1.08
CA GLY A 755 24.26 -7.13 1.63
C GLY A 755 24.20 -8.09 2.83
N LEU A 756 23.02 -8.21 3.43
CA LEU A 756 22.78 -9.12 4.57
C LEU A 756 23.00 -10.60 4.25
N ARG A 757 22.81 -11.02 2.99
CA ARG A 757 22.98 -12.43 2.62
C ARG A 757 24.46 -12.79 2.57
N GLU A 758 25.27 -11.92 1.98
CA GLU A 758 26.72 -12.02 1.82
C GLU A 758 27.46 -11.92 3.17
N THR A 759 26.85 -11.26 4.16
CA THR A 759 27.43 -11.02 5.48
C THR A 759 26.77 -11.89 6.55
N LEU A 760 25.65 -11.45 7.13
CA LEU A 760 24.96 -12.07 8.25
C LEU A 760 24.59 -13.54 7.97
N PHE A 761 23.79 -13.78 6.93
CA PHE A 761 23.26 -15.13 6.71
C PHE A 761 24.34 -16.09 6.21
N TYR A 762 25.35 -15.61 5.49
CA TYR A 762 26.51 -16.43 5.15
C TYR A 762 27.37 -16.75 6.38
N ARG A 763 27.54 -15.82 7.34
CA ARG A 763 28.20 -16.13 8.62
C ARG A 763 27.45 -17.19 9.43
N LEU A 764 26.12 -17.10 9.46
CA LEU A 764 25.28 -18.00 10.26
C LEU A 764 25.15 -19.40 9.65
N PHE A 765 25.04 -19.49 8.31
CA PHE A 765 24.76 -20.76 7.63
C PHE A 765 25.90 -21.26 6.73
N GLY A 766 26.79 -20.39 6.27
CA GLY A 766 27.88 -20.74 5.35
C GLY A 766 27.39 -21.58 4.17
N GLU A 767 28.06 -22.71 3.94
CA GLU A 767 27.70 -23.70 2.92
C GLU A 767 26.82 -24.84 3.46
N LEU A 768 26.01 -24.60 4.49
CA LEU A 768 25.09 -25.58 5.08
C LEU A 768 24.13 -26.14 4.02
N GLN A 769 24.14 -27.46 3.85
CA GLN A 769 23.32 -28.16 2.87
C GLN A 769 21.99 -28.64 3.48
N VAL A 770 20.90 -28.55 2.72
CA VAL A 770 19.57 -29.01 3.14
C VAL A 770 19.13 -30.22 2.31
N TYR A 771 18.67 -31.26 2.99
CA TYR A 771 18.19 -32.52 2.42
C TYR A 771 16.75 -32.82 2.82
N GLU A 772 16.07 -33.63 2.01
CA GLU A 772 14.70 -34.07 2.28
C GLU A 772 14.63 -34.98 3.51
N THR A 773 15.47 -36.03 3.52
CA THR A 773 15.44 -37.07 4.55
C THR A 773 16.81 -37.28 5.18
N ARG A 774 16.82 -37.82 6.41
CA ARG A 774 18.04 -38.16 7.13
C ARG A 774 18.84 -39.22 6.35
N ASN A 775 18.15 -40.12 5.64
CA ASN A 775 18.81 -41.14 4.83
C ASN A 775 19.54 -40.55 3.63
N ASP A 776 18.92 -39.58 2.95
CA ASP A 776 19.54 -38.83 1.85
C ASP A 776 20.76 -38.04 2.33
N MET A 777 20.62 -37.35 3.47
CA MET A 777 21.71 -36.62 4.11
C MET A 777 22.88 -37.55 4.51
N ARG A 778 22.58 -38.73 5.06
CA ARG A 778 23.62 -39.73 5.43
C ARG A 778 24.36 -40.27 4.22
N GLN A 779 23.70 -40.48 3.09
CA GLN A 779 24.36 -40.90 1.85
C GLN A 779 25.30 -39.82 1.29
N ALA A 780 24.97 -38.55 1.52
CA ALA A 780 25.82 -37.43 1.14
C ALA A 780 26.95 -37.15 2.16
N MET A 781 26.91 -37.71 3.37
CA MET A 781 27.86 -37.45 4.45
C MET A 781 29.35 -37.54 4.06
N PRO A 782 29.82 -38.50 3.25
CA PRO A 782 31.23 -38.57 2.83
C PRO A 782 31.70 -37.38 1.96
N HIS A 783 30.75 -36.59 1.47
CA HIS A 783 30.92 -35.56 0.46
C HIS A 783 30.61 -34.15 0.99
N LEU A 784 30.24 -34.03 2.27
CA LEU A 784 29.94 -32.76 2.91
C LEU A 784 31.24 -32.02 3.25
N ARG A 785 31.35 -30.75 2.83
CA ARG A 785 32.44 -29.86 3.22
C ARG A 785 32.16 -29.16 4.55
N ASN A 786 30.90 -28.81 4.78
CA ASN A 786 30.40 -28.14 5.97
C ASN A 786 29.28 -28.99 6.61
N GLY A 787 28.40 -28.37 7.42
CA GLY A 787 27.25 -29.07 7.98
C GLY A 787 26.18 -29.44 6.94
N ALA A 788 25.25 -30.28 7.36
CA ALA A 788 24.01 -30.57 6.65
C ALA A 788 22.83 -30.72 7.61
N ILE A 789 21.62 -30.41 7.13
CA ILE A 789 20.36 -30.69 7.83
C ILE A 789 19.41 -31.48 6.94
N SER A 790 18.51 -32.24 7.55
CA SER A 790 17.38 -32.88 6.86
C SER A 790 16.04 -32.43 7.43
N LEU A 791 15.03 -32.24 6.57
CA LEU A 791 13.71 -31.73 6.96
C LEU A 791 12.98 -32.64 7.97
N ASP A 792 13.26 -33.95 7.92
CA ASP A 792 12.76 -34.96 8.86
C ASP A 792 13.52 -35.01 10.22
N GLY A 793 14.44 -34.07 10.49
CA GLY A 793 15.05 -33.90 11.81
C GLY A 793 16.47 -34.43 11.97
N GLY A 794 17.30 -34.46 10.93
CA GLY A 794 18.73 -34.78 11.02
C GLY A 794 19.58 -33.52 11.00
N ILE A 795 20.65 -33.48 11.82
CA ILE A 795 21.63 -32.38 11.82
C ILE A 795 23.05 -32.93 11.93
N ILE A 796 23.91 -32.47 11.03
CA ILE A 796 25.35 -32.70 11.01
C ILE A 796 26.04 -31.34 11.03
N LYS A 797 26.88 -31.07 12.03
CA LYS A 797 27.74 -29.87 12.06
C LYS A 797 29.09 -30.16 11.39
N GLY A 798 29.74 -29.13 10.88
CA GLY A 798 30.94 -29.23 10.02
C GLY A 798 32.21 -29.76 10.70
N ASP A 799 32.14 -30.05 12.00
CA ASP A 799 33.19 -30.65 12.83
C ASP A 799 32.99 -32.17 13.05
N GLY A 800 32.00 -32.79 12.37
CA GLY A 800 31.64 -34.19 12.54
C GLY A 800 30.65 -34.44 13.69
N MET A 801 30.12 -33.39 14.32
CA MET A 801 29.12 -33.53 15.37
C MET A 801 27.73 -33.83 14.80
N LEU A 802 27.08 -34.88 15.33
CA LEU A 802 25.72 -35.28 14.98
C LEU A 802 24.76 -34.90 16.11
N LEU A 803 23.71 -34.16 15.80
CA LEU A 803 22.66 -33.83 16.77
C LEU A 803 21.50 -34.83 16.62
N LEU A 804 21.22 -35.56 17.70
CA LEU A 804 20.16 -36.58 17.76
C LEU A 804 19.06 -36.15 18.74
N GLY A 805 17.81 -36.60 18.50
CA GLY A 805 16.66 -36.29 19.33
C GLY A 805 15.64 -35.35 18.65
N TYR A 806 14.43 -35.27 19.22
CA TYR A 806 13.40 -34.36 18.76
C TYR A 806 13.56 -32.99 19.43
N SER A 807 13.47 -31.92 18.65
CA SER A 807 13.46 -30.54 19.14
C SER A 807 12.43 -29.74 18.32
N ASP A 808 11.56 -29.03 19.02
CA ASP A 808 10.66 -28.02 18.44
C ASP A 808 10.99 -26.67 19.10
N PRO A 809 11.82 -25.84 18.47
CA PRO A 809 12.23 -24.55 19.01
C PRO A 809 11.03 -23.61 19.12
N GLU A 810 10.96 -22.87 20.22
CA GLU A 810 9.88 -21.93 20.49
C GLU A 810 9.89 -20.78 19.47
N ILE A 811 11.09 -20.23 19.21
CA ILE A 811 11.35 -19.17 18.24
C ILE A 811 11.81 -19.79 16.92
N ILE A 812 11.07 -19.48 15.85
CA ILE A 812 11.36 -19.97 14.49
C ILE A 812 11.34 -18.84 13.48
N PHE A 813 12.01 -19.04 12.34
CA PHE A 813 11.87 -18.13 11.21
C PHE A 813 10.40 -18.05 10.73
N PRO A 814 9.89 -16.85 10.43
CA PRO A 814 8.59 -16.66 9.82
C PRO A 814 8.44 -17.50 8.53
N VAL A 815 7.33 -18.23 8.42
CA VAL A 815 7.03 -19.10 7.27
C VAL A 815 6.19 -18.35 6.24
N MET A 816 6.68 -18.28 5.00
CA MET A 816 6.02 -17.65 3.85
C MET A 816 6.16 -18.57 2.63
N PRO A 817 5.08 -19.21 2.13
CA PRO A 817 5.14 -20.11 0.98
C PRO A 817 5.59 -19.41 -0.31
N ASP A 818 6.41 -20.10 -1.11
CA ASP A 818 6.79 -19.63 -2.44
C ASP A 818 5.58 -19.73 -3.40
N ALA A 819 4.81 -18.65 -3.55
CA ALA A 819 3.70 -18.52 -4.51
C ALA A 819 3.76 -17.15 -5.20
N PRO A 820 3.34 -17.05 -6.49
CA PRO A 820 3.59 -15.89 -7.34
C PRO A 820 3.04 -14.60 -6.72
N ASP A 821 3.86 -13.57 -6.81
CA ASP A 821 3.64 -12.21 -6.33
C ASP A 821 2.29 -11.65 -6.82
N ILE A 822 1.26 -11.76 -5.97
CA ILE A 822 0.23 -10.72 -5.89
C ILE A 822 0.83 -9.70 -4.93
N LEU A 823 1.42 -8.65 -5.50
CA LEU A 823 1.86 -7.47 -4.76
C LEU A 823 0.62 -6.73 -4.28
N GLU A 824 0.20 -6.97 -3.04
CA GLU A 824 -0.43 -5.89 -2.27
C GLU A 824 0.67 -4.90 -1.88
N ASP A 825 0.36 -3.61 -2.00
CA ASP A 825 1.26 -2.50 -1.65
C ASP A 825 1.67 -2.62 -0.17
N PRO A 826 2.98 -2.69 0.17
CA PRO A 826 3.45 -2.73 1.55
C PRO A 826 2.86 -1.62 2.43
N GLU A 827 2.53 -0.48 1.83
CA GLU A 827 1.97 0.68 2.53
C GLU A 827 0.48 0.48 2.91
N ASP A 828 -0.29 -0.25 2.10
CA ASP A 828 -1.69 -0.59 2.37
C ASP A 828 -1.78 -1.65 3.49
N VAL A 829 -0.88 -2.63 3.46
CA VAL A 829 -0.72 -3.63 4.52
C VAL A 829 -0.27 -2.96 5.83
N PHE A 830 0.73 -2.07 5.77
CA PHE A 830 1.22 -1.36 6.95
C PHE A 830 0.14 -0.47 7.58
N THR A 831 -0.66 0.20 6.76
CA THR A 831 -1.79 1.02 7.23
C THR A 831 -2.88 0.17 7.87
N LYS A 832 -3.21 -0.99 7.29
CA LYS A 832 -4.17 -1.96 7.85
C LYS A 832 -3.68 -2.60 9.16
N VAL A 833 -2.38 -2.93 9.26
CA VAL A 833 -1.76 -3.43 10.51
C VAL A 833 -1.75 -2.36 11.59
N LYS A 834 -1.40 -1.12 11.25
CA LYS A 834 -1.45 0.02 12.17
C LYS A 834 -2.87 0.24 12.70
N LYS A 835 -3.88 0.13 11.82
CA LYS A 835 -5.29 0.19 12.20
C LYS A 835 -5.66 -0.97 13.15
N MET A 836 -5.27 -2.20 12.84
CA MET A 836 -5.50 -3.37 13.71
C MET A 836 -4.84 -3.22 15.09
N ASN A 837 -3.60 -2.72 15.16
CA ASN A 837 -2.91 -2.49 16.43
C ASN A 837 -3.57 -1.38 17.27
N ALA A 838 -4.12 -0.35 16.62
CA ALA A 838 -4.95 0.64 17.32
C ALA A 838 -6.23 0.02 17.90
N GLU A 839 -6.91 -0.85 17.16
CA GLU A 839 -8.09 -1.59 17.67
C GLU A 839 -7.75 -2.50 18.86
N LYS A 840 -6.58 -3.16 18.84
CA LYS A 840 -6.12 -3.97 19.99
C LYS A 840 -5.92 -3.13 21.26
N SER A 841 -5.39 -1.91 21.14
CA SER A 841 -5.25 -1.00 22.27
C SER A 841 -6.61 -0.51 22.80
N VAL A 842 -7.59 -0.30 21.90
CA VAL A 842 -8.97 0.01 22.28
C VAL A 842 -9.59 -1.18 23.02
N LEU A 843 -9.36 -2.41 22.56
CA LEU A 843 -9.85 -3.63 23.21
C LEU A 843 -9.32 -3.74 24.66
N GLU A 844 -8.02 -3.55 24.86
CA GLU A 844 -7.39 -3.57 26.19
C GLU A 844 -7.99 -2.48 27.13
N THR A 845 -8.30 -1.30 26.58
CA THR A 845 -8.95 -0.22 27.33
C THR A 845 -10.38 -0.60 27.74
N VAL A 846 -11.13 -1.25 26.85
CA VAL A 846 -12.49 -1.73 27.14
C VAL A 846 -12.47 -2.84 28.19
N GLU A 847 -11.56 -3.80 28.08
CA GLU A 847 -11.42 -4.89 29.07
C GLU A 847 -11.05 -4.37 30.47
N ASN A 848 -10.16 -3.37 30.55
CA ASN A 848 -9.84 -2.71 31.81
C ASN A 848 -11.05 -1.96 32.41
N LYS A 849 -11.89 -1.33 31.58
CA LYS A 849 -13.13 -0.68 32.03
C LYS A 849 -14.15 -1.71 32.54
N ILE A 850 -14.30 -2.85 31.85
CA ILE A 850 -15.17 -3.95 32.28
C ILE A 850 -14.72 -4.46 33.65
N ARG A 851 -13.43 -4.77 33.81
CA ARG A 851 -12.87 -5.24 35.10
C ARG A 851 -13.17 -4.26 36.23
N LYS A 852 -12.98 -2.95 36.00
CA LYS A 852 -13.24 -1.92 37.01
C LYS A 852 -14.73 -1.81 37.38
N ALA A 853 -15.62 -1.91 36.38
CA ALA A 853 -17.06 -1.93 36.59
C ALA A 853 -17.50 -3.18 37.38
N GLU A 854 -16.95 -4.35 37.06
CA GLU A 854 -17.20 -5.59 37.82
C GLU A 854 -16.73 -5.50 39.27
N GLU A 855 -15.53 -4.96 39.52
CA GLU A 855 -15.03 -4.71 40.87
C GLU A 855 -15.94 -3.76 41.66
N ASN A 856 -16.44 -2.69 41.03
CA ASN A 856 -17.38 -1.75 41.66
C ASN A 856 -18.72 -2.42 41.97
N ARG A 857 -19.26 -3.19 41.02
CA ARG A 857 -20.49 -3.97 41.21
C ARG A 857 -20.34 -4.94 42.39
N GLN A 858 -19.22 -5.66 42.48
CA GLN A 858 -18.96 -6.57 43.61
C GLN A 858 -18.94 -5.82 44.95
N LYS A 859 -18.29 -4.64 45.02
CA LYS A 859 -18.28 -3.80 46.22
C LYS A 859 -19.68 -3.34 46.62
N LEU A 860 -20.51 -2.92 45.65
CA LEU A 860 -21.89 -2.51 45.88
C LEU A 860 -22.76 -3.68 46.36
N VAL A 861 -22.60 -4.87 45.79
CA VAL A 861 -23.30 -6.09 46.23
C VAL A 861 -22.92 -6.46 47.67
N MET A 862 -21.63 -6.40 48.03
CA MET A 862 -21.19 -6.61 49.41
C MET A 862 -21.80 -5.57 50.37
N LYS A 863 -21.85 -4.29 49.96
CA LYS A 863 -22.47 -3.20 50.73
C LYS A 863 -23.97 -3.42 50.91
N ARG A 864 -24.67 -3.83 49.84
CA ARG A 864 -26.10 -4.19 49.87
C ARG A 864 -26.36 -5.32 50.86
N ASN A 865 -25.60 -6.42 50.79
CA ASN A 865 -25.78 -7.57 51.68
C ASN A 865 -25.55 -7.20 53.15
N LYS A 866 -24.56 -6.35 53.44
CA LYS A 866 -24.32 -5.85 54.80
C LYS A 866 -25.48 -4.98 55.31
N LYS A 867 -26.09 -4.17 54.46
CA LYS A 867 -27.24 -3.31 54.81
C LYS A 867 -28.52 -4.13 54.95
N LYS A 868 -28.73 -5.12 54.09
CA LYS A 868 -29.84 -6.07 54.17
C LYS A 868 -29.82 -6.87 55.47
N ARG A 869 -28.66 -7.39 55.90
CA ARG A 869 -28.54 -8.06 57.23
C ARG A 869 -28.94 -7.14 58.38
N LYS A 870 -28.51 -5.87 58.35
CA LYS A 870 -28.92 -4.87 59.36
C LYS A 870 -30.42 -4.58 59.33
N PHE A 871 -31.01 -4.55 58.14
CA PHE A 871 -32.45 -4.38 57.97
C PHE A 871 -33.20 -5.58 58.57
N ASP A 872 -32.77 -6.80 58.26
CA ASP A 872 -33.37 -8.05 58.77
C ASP A 872 -33.23 -8.13 60.31
N GLU A 873 -32.07 -7.80 60.88
CA GLU A 873 -31.84 -7.70 62.33
C GLU A 873 -32.77 -6.67 63.00
N MET A 874 -32.98 -5.50 62.39
CA MET A 874 -33.89 -4.47 62.91
C MET A 874 -35.37 -4.87 62.78
N ALA A 875 -35.73 -5.59 61.72
CA ALA A 875 -37.09 -6.09 61.50
C ALA A 875 -37.44 -7.24 62.46
N GLU A 876 -36.46 -8.09 62.81
CA GLU A 876 -36.65 -9.17 63.78
C GLU A 876 -36.96 -8.64 65.18
N VAL A 877 -36.30 -7.53 65.60
CA VAL A 877 -36.56 -6.83 66.86
C VAL A 877 -38.00 -6.27 66.93
N MET A 878 -38.62 -5.92 65.80
CA MET A 878 -40.02 -5.48 65.72
C MET A 878 -41.04 -6.63 65.78
N SER A 879 -40.61 -7.86 65.50
CA SER A 879 -41.49 -9.04 65.39
C SER A 879 -41.70 -9.81 66.70
N GLN A 880 -41.01 -9.45 67.79
CA GLN A 880 -41.22 -10.07 69.09
C GLN A 880 -42.43 -9.46 69.83
N PRO A 881 -43.46 -10.26 70.20
CA PRO A 881 -44.60 -9.75 70.96
C PRO A 881 -44.21 -9.53 72.43
N SER A 882 -44.41 -8.31 72.93
CA SER A 882 -44.40 -8.01 74.35
C SER A 882 -45.65 -8.58 75.02
N GLY A 883 -45.50 -9.63 75.84
CA GLY A 883 -46.57 -10.23 76.63
C GLY A 883 -46.08 -10.95 77.90
N SER A 884 -46.19 -10.24 79.04
CA SER A 884 -46.49 -10.71 80.41
C SER A 884 -45.70 -11.88 81.05
N GLN A 885 -44.95 -11.57 82.11
CA GLN A 885 -44.79 -12.46 83.27
C GLN A 885 -45.97 -12.27 84.24
N LEU A 886 -46.59 -13.35 84.70
CA LEU A 886 -47.17 -13.50 86.05
C LEU A 886 -47.54 -14.96 86.33
N ASP A 887 -46.71 -15.57 87.19
CA ASP A 887 -46.96 -16.56 88.23
C ASP A 887 -47.92 -17.74 88.02
N GLN A 888 -47.36 -18.95 88.16
CA GLN A 888 -47.90 -19.98 89.06
C GLN A 888 -46.74 -20.80 89.71
N TYR A 889 -46.59 -20.58 91.03
CA TYR A 889 -46.28 -21.56 92.10
C TYR A 889 -46.32 -23.05 91.65
N HIS A 890 -45.47 -24.00 92.06
CA HIS A 890 -44.87 -24.30 93.38
C HIS A 890 -43.86 -25.50 93.21
N PRO A 891 -43.27 -26.16 94.25
CA PRO A 891 -41.85 -26.50 94.33
C PRO A 891 -41.53 -28.03 94.38
N VAL A 892 -40.29 -28.35 94.76
CA VAL A 892 -39.77 -29.56 95.45
C VAL A 892 -38.94 -30.55 94.61
N SER A 893 -37.65 -30.61 94.97
CA SER A 893 -36.69 -31.75 95.10
C SER A 893 -36.61 -32.80 93.99
N GLN A 894 -35.43 -33.25 93.55
CA GLN A 894 -34.15 -33.49 94.23
C GLN A 894 -32.97 -33.10 93.35
#